data_AF-A0A7W3N0U1-F1
#
_entry.id   AF-A0A7W3N0U1-F1
#
_cell.length_a   1.000
_cell.length_b   1.000
_cell.length_c   1.000
_cell.angle_alpha   90.00
_cell.angle_beta   90.00
_cell.angle_gamma   90.00
#
_symmetry.space_group_name_H-M   'P 1'
#
loop_
_entity.id
_entity.type
_entity.pdbx_description
1 polymer ?
#
loop_
_entity_poly.entity_id
_entity_poly.type
_entity_poly.pdbx_seq_one_letter_code
_entity_poly.pdbx_strand_id
1 'polypeptide(L)'
;MQRTRTLLGGLPAAAALLLTALVAPPAQAHPGHDPATEWSNYEKITLTKNVGEPIDLAVLPDRRVLHTARNGDIRLTDPATGVTRIVNTIPVYANSEDGLQTIAIDPGFEQNKWVYVYYAPRTMQAPYPETTPSGSAPNSLPAGADESYWDRWKGYNQLSRFKWTGDRLDLSTEQVILKVEVQRGQCCHVAGDMDWDADGNLYLATGDNTPAGAPGANGYAPNNDAPGMNPGLDARRGAGNSNDLRGKILRIKVQDDGSYTIPAGNLFAPGTPKTRPEIFVTGVRNPFRMDVDPETGTLSWADYGPDAGTASPDRGPLGYVEWNITPLTKPMNSGWPYCTGDNFNYNDWNFATGQPREWFDCAAGPKNTSRWNTGVDRLPPATPADLYYGDNNTHQPAEWAGLVDFEPQGGQGPMGGPIYHYDPDNPSTTKFPEYWDDKAFFAEFSQDYLAAFTVTHPDGPVTKLEHFLPNSALKDAVQPITDSPMDIEFGPDGSLYVLDYGDGFFRANPDAGLYRIDYSPNNKAPQAKITVDRTSSSQAPLTVQFDASASTDTEPGTLTYEWDFDGDGTFDAEGVRASHTYDELGQYVARLRVTDSGGRTGLTSTEITVGNTAPKVTIETPPNGAFFDWGNAVPFKIGVSDAEDGDNPVCSRVQWTFGLGHDAHAHPETTGTGCSGAWATPANAPEHGETENIYGVVVVSYRDNGAGDIPGALGEATLILNPKQMQAEHADATSGVTTTADDGASGKFKVTSFDAGDWIAYDPVDFTGIGAVQTRASGEGTLSLRWGSPTAEPFATVAVPPGSGWQTVTTALGNAPKGTGRLYVTSSGGVEVDGFAFQGGGVADSTPPAVRATLNPAEPNGANGWYTGNVTLTVTATDNGVVSSRQYSLDGGATWANANNAVTLAFEGSRDVRYRAIDSAGNVSQVGAVTVKIDKTAPALSLSGVEAGPYGDSASITPVFSATDAASGVAGVTAKIGDTEVASGEPVELWRLGPGEHELVVTATDKAGRTTTRTVKFTVATSYADVRTLVGRFKEAGSVTAEGADALTAQLNLAEKHEEKGKEQDAIDALERFVKLAGKDGHVTDATVRAALVRDAQVLIALLREG
;
A
#
# COMPACT_ATOMS: atom_id res chain seq x y z
N MET A 1 28.96 38.50 -64.16
CA MET A 1 28.60 39.70 -64.96
C MET A 1 29.60 40.80 -64.68
N GLN A 2 30.12 41.44 -65.73
CA GLN A 2 31.09 42.53 -65.69
C GLN A 2 30.51 43.79 -65.03
N ARG A 3 31.32 44.53 -64.26
CA ARG A 3 31.43 46.00 -64.35
C ARG A 3 32.68 46.51 -63.64
N THR A 4 33.23 47.56 -64.24
CA THR A 4 34.60 48.06 -64.13
C THR A 4 34.59 49.51 -63.63
N ARG A 5 35.68 49.91 -62.93
CA ARG A 5 36.23 51.28 -62.72
C ARG A 5 35.46 52.19 -61.73
N THR A 6 36.11 52.96 -60.84
CA THR A 6 37.11 54.00 -61.15
C THR A 6 37.96 54.41 -59.92
N LEU A 7 39.22 54.78 -60.16
CA LEU A 7 40.22 55.35 -59.23
C LEU A 7 40.16 56.90 -59.18
N LEU A 8 40.61 57.46 -58.04
CA LEU A 8 41.48 58.65 -57.80
C LEU A 8 40.93 59.72 -56.85
N GLY A 9 41.74 60.07 -55.83
CA GLY A 9 41.78 61.42 -55.25
C GLY A 9 42.28 61.56 -53.80
N GLY A 10 43.59 61.80 -53.63
CA GLY A 10 44.15 62.88 -52.79
C GLY A 10 44.02 62.88 -51.24
N LEU A 11 45.16 62.70 -50.56
CA LEU A 11 45.49 63.00 -49.16
C LEU A 11 45.23 64.49 -48.75
N PRO A 12 45.09 64.79 -47.43
CA PRO A 12 46.27 65.09 -46.61
C PRO A 12 46.28 64.44 -45.21
N ALA A 13 47.51 64.20 -44.75
CA ALA A 13 47.87 63.63 -43.47
C ALA A 13 47.49 64.52 -42.27
N ALA A 14 47.00 63.88 -41.21
CA ALA A 14 47.01 64.41 -39.85
C ALA A 14 47.68 63.37 -38.95
N ALA A 15 48.73 63.80 -38.25
CA ALA A 15 49.47 63.01 -37.29
C ALA A 15 48.63 62.80 -36.02
N ALA A 16 48.50 61.55 -35.57
CA ALA A 16 48.05 61.21 -34.23
C ALA A 16 48.86 60.01 -33.71
N LEU A 17 49.21 60.11 -32.43
CA LEU A 17 50.22 59.34 -31.71
C LEU A 17 50.06 57.82 -31.83
N LEU A 18 51.16 57.13 -32.14
CA LEU A 18 51.33 55.70 -31.92
C LEU A 18 51.46 55.44 -30.41
N LEU A 19 50.38 55.03 -29.74
CA LEU A 19 50.50 54.14 -28.59
C LEU A 19 50.80 52.75 -29.12
N THR A 20 52.01 52.26 -28.87
CA THR A 20 52.36 50.85 -29.05
C THR A 20 51.62 50.01 -28.01
N ALA A 21 50.44 49.53 -28.37
CA ALA A 21 49.85 48.38 -27.70
C ALA A 21 50.75 47.17 -27.97
N LEU A 22 51.37 46.64 -26.91
CA LEU A 22 51.98 45.32 -26.94
C LEU A 22 50.86 44.31 -27.24
N VAL A 23 50.76 43.91 -28.51
CA VAL A 23 50.02 42.71 -28.89
C VAL A 23 50.83 41.54 -28.36
N ALA A 24 50.40 40.97 -27.24
CA ALA A 24 50.84 39.65 -26.83
C ALA A 24 50.47 38.67 -27.97
N PRO A 25 51.38 37.76 -28.37
CA PRO A 25 50.99 36.72 -29.31
C PRO A 25 49.82 35.92 -28.71
N PRO A 26 48.89 35.41 -29.53
CA PRO A 26 47.86 34.50 -29.04
C PRO A 26 48.58 33.36 -28.31
N ALA A 27 48.12 33.05 -27.09
CA ALA A 27 48.60 31.91 -26.35
C ALA A 27 48.50 30.69 -27.27
N GLN A 28 49.63 30.03 -27.51
CA GLN A 28 49.64 28.73 -28.14
C GLN A 28 48.85 27.81 -27.23
N ALA A 29 47.73 27.27 -27.71
CA ALA A 29 47.03 26.19 -27.06
C ALA A 29 48.05 25.09 -26.71
N HIS A 30 48.07 24.69 -25.44
CA HIS A 30 48.83 23.52 -25.02
C HIS A 30 48.37 22.32 -25.87
N PRO A 31 49.28 21.51 -26.44
CA PRO A 31 48.87 20.33 -27.18
C PRO A 31 48.14 19.36 -26.24
N GLY A 32 46.83 19.18 -26.40
CA GLY A 32 46.04 18.15 -25.73
C GLY A 32 44.85 18.58 -24.89
N HIS A 33 44.48 19.87 -24.83
CA HIS A 33 43.23 20.31 -24.16
C HIS A 33 42.25 20.88 -25.19
N ASP A 34 41.09 20.23 -25.34
CA ASP A 34 39.97 20.74 -26.13
C ASP A 34 39.13 21.69 -25.26
N PRO A 35 38.85 22.95 -25.68
CA PRO A 35 38.00 23.88 -24.94
C PRO A 35 36.63 23.32 -24.56
N ALA A 36 36.13 22.31 -25.28
CA ALA A 36 34.89 21.61 -24.97
C ALA A 36 34.97 20.78 -23.67
N THR A 37 36.17 20.36 -23.26
CA THR A 37 36.42 19.57 -22.04
C THR A 37 36.92 20.42 -20.86
N GLU A 38 36.92 21.74 -21.01
CA GLU A 38 37.22 22.68 -19.93
C GLU A 38 35.91 23.08 -19.24
N TRP A 39 35.65 22.54 -18.05
CA TRP A 39 34.37 22.74 -17.33
C TRP A 39 34.07 24.18 -16.96
N SER A 40 35.11 25.01 -16.82
CA SER A 40 34.97 26.46 -16.66
C SER A 40 34.35 27.15 -17.87
N ASN A 41 34.19 26.46 -19.01
CA ASN A 41 33.49 26.97 -20.18
C ASN A 41 31.99 26.65 -20.17
N TYR A 42 31.46 25.99 -19.14
CA TYR A 42 30.03 25.70 -19.01
C TYR A 42 29.42 26.40 -17.80
N GLU A 43 28.11 26.59 -17.85
CA GLU A 43 27.30 27.04 -16.72
C GLU A 43 26.02 26.21 -16.61
N LYS A 44 25.74 25.67 -15.40
CA LYS A 44 24.48 25.03 -15.04
C LYS A 44 23.56 26.06 -14.38
N ILE A 45 22.52 26.47 -15.09
CA ILE A 45 21.57 27.51 -14.70
C ILE A 45 20.33 26.86 -14.08
N THR A 46 19.94 27.29 -12.88
CA THR A 46 18.68 26.85 -12.27
C THR A 46 17.49 27.52 -12.97
N LEU A 47 16.60 26.74 -13.57
CA LEU A 47 15.36 27.25 -14.15
C LEU A 47 14.24 27.29 -13.12
N THR A 48 14.11 26.24 -12.31
CA THR A 48 13.13 26.18 -11.21
C THR A 48 13.47 25.11 -10.20
N LYS A 49 13.02 25.31 -8.96
CA LYS A 49 12.98 24.29 -7.89
C LYS A 49 11.58 23.70 -7.68
N ASN A 50 10.56 24.24 -8.37
CA ASN A 50 9.19 23.76 -8.29
C ASN A 50 8.94 22.64 -9.32
N VAL A 51 9.47 21.45 -9.06
CA VAL A 51 9.38 20.29 -9.99
C VAL A 51 8.45 19.18 -9.52
N GLY A 52 8.00 19.19 -8.26
CA GLY A 52 7.21 18.08 -7.69
C GLY A 52 8.11 16.88 -7.38
N GLU A 53 7.59 15.66 -7.47
CA GLU A 53 8.38 14.41 -7.55
C GLU A 53 8.67 14.15 -9.04
N PRO A 54 9.76 14.71 -9.58
CA PRO A 54 9.93 14.83 -11.03
C PRO A 54 10.16 13.47 -11.67
N ILE A 55 9.57 13.24 -12.84
CA ILE A 55 9.87 12.05 -13.64
C ILE A 55 10.50 12.46 -14.96
N ASP A 56 9.82 13.25 -15.79
CA ASP A 56 10.21 13.44 -17.19
C ASP A 56 10.12 14.90 -17.63
N LEU A 57 10.85 15.28 -18.68
CA LEU A 57 10.79 16.60 -19.30
C LEU A 57 10.63 16.53 -20.83
N ALA A 58 10.05 17.59 -21.40
CA ALA A 58 10.00 17.83 -22.84
C ALA A 58 10.26 19.31 -23.14
N VAL A 59 11.31 19.62 -23.91
CA VAL A 59 11.65 20.99 -24.31
C VAL A 59 10.85 21.40 -25.56
N LEU A 60 9.99 22.41 -25.41
CA LEU A 60 9.21 22.94 -26.53
C LEU A 60 10.08 23.75 -27.51
N PRO A 61 9.66 23.92 -28.78
CA PRO A 61 10.39 24.74 -29.76
C PRO A 61 10.62 26.20 -29.34
N ASP A 62 9.80 26.74 -28.43
CA ASP A 62 9.97 28.08 -27.85
C ASP A 62 10.81 28.11 -26.56
N ARG A 63 11.43 26.98 -26.21
CA ARG A 63 12.29 26.71 -25.05
C ARG A 63 11.56 26.63 -23.70
N ARG A 64 10.24 26.73 -23.68
CA ARG A 64 9.50 26.37 -22.45
C ARG A 64 9.60 24.86 -22.24
N VAL A 65 9.59 24.43 -20.99
CA VAL A 65 9.79 23.02 -20.64
C VAL A 65 8.52 22.50 -20.00
N LEU A 66 7.95 21.44 -20.59
CA LEU A 66 6.95 20.62 -19.93
C LEU A 66 7.68 19.62 -19.05
N HIS A 67 7.19 19.36 -17.85
CA HIS A 67 7.72 18.28 -17.01
C HIS A 67 6.62 17.63 -16.17
N THR A 68 6.81 16.35 -15.87
CA THR A 68 5.85 15.55 -15.11
C THR A 68 6.30 15.41 -13.66
N ALA A 69 5.32 15.27 -12.77
CA ALA A 69 5.54 14.61 -11.49
C ALA A 69 4.70 13.35 -11.37
N ARG A 70 5.23 12.34 -10.65
CA ARG A 70 4.61 11.01 -10.54
C ARG A 70 3.17 11.04 -10.04
N ASN A 71 2.82 12.01 -9.22
CA ASN A 71 1.48 12.24 -8.68
C ASN A 71 0.40 12.61 -9.72
N GLY A 72 0.78 12.80 -10.99
CA GLY A 72 -0.14 13.14 -12.08
C GLY A 72 -0.08 14.60 -12.53
N ASP A 73 0.73 15.44 -11.89
CA ASP A 73 0.87 16.85 -12.27
C ASP A 73 1.75 17.00 -13.51
N ILE A 74 1.32 17.86 -14.43
CA ILE A 74 2.12 18.35 -15.56
C ILE A 74 2.38 19.83 -15.32
N ARG A 75 3.65 20.21 -15.36
CA ARG A 75 4.13 21.58 -15.13
C ARG A 75 4.68 22.16 -16.43
N LEU A 76 4.62 23.49 -16.52
CA LEU A 76 5.25 24.28 -17.56
C LEU A 76 6.18 25.30 -16.92
N THR A 77 7.46 25.19 -17.22
CA THR A 77 8.49 26.17 -16.84
C THR A 77 8.83 27.04 -18.05
N ASP A 78 8.85 28.36 -17.84
CA ASP A 78 9.25 29.33 -18.85
C ASP A 78 10.61 29.96 -18.47
N PRO A 79 11.72 29.55 -19.12
CA PRO A 79 13.04 30.12 -18.84
C PRO A 79 13.16 31.63 -19.05
N ALA A 80 12.31 32.23 -19.89
CA ALA A 80 12.36 33.66 -20.17
C ALA A 80 11.77 34.52 -19.03
N THR A 81 10.98 33.90 -18.16
CA THR A 81 10.35 34.55 -17.00
C THR A 81 10.78 33.95 -15.67
N GLY A 82 11.36 32.75 -15.67
CA GLY A 82 11.70 31.99 -14.46
C GLY A 82 10.48 31.42 -13.73
N VAL A 83 9.29 31.42 -14.37
CA VAL A 83 8.03 31.02 -13.76
C VAL A 83 7.71 29.56 -14.08
N THR A 84 7.24 28.82 -13.06
CA THR A 84 6.74 27.44 -13.22
C THR A 84 5.32 27.33 -12.68
N ARG A 85 4.46 26.62 -13.41
CA ARG A 85 3.04 26.43 -13.07
C ARG A 85 2.58 25.02 -13.37
N ILE A 86 1.70 24.47 -12.53
CA ILE A 86 0.96 23.24 -12.84
C ILE A 86 -0.10 23.61 -13.89
N VAL A 87 -0.03 23.00 -15.07
CA VAL A 87 -0.94 23.28 -16.20
C VAL A 87 -2.05 22.25 -16.33
N ASN A 88 -1.81 21.02 -15.87
CA ASN A 88 -2.80 19.93 -15.82
C ASN A 88 -2.49 18.98 -14.65
N THR A 89 -3.50 18.25 -14.19
CA THR A 89 -3.35 17.09 -13.30
C THR A 89 -4.17 15.92 -13.86
N ILE A 90 -3.54 14.77 -14.08
CA ILE A 90 -4.17 13.54 -14.56
C ILE A 90 -4.41 12.60 -13.37
N PRO A 91 -5.63 12.06 -13.15
CA PRO A 91 -5.88 11.11 -12.08
C PRO A 91 -5.15 9.77 -12.32
N VAL A 92 -4.17 9.48 -11.47
CA VAL A 92 -3.33 8.28 -11.59
C VAL A 92 -3.48 7.30 -10.42
N TYR A 93 -3.16 6.03 -10.69
CA TYR A 93 -2.83 5.07 -9.64
C TYR A 93 -1.35 5.27 -9.28
N ALA A 94 -1.09 5.77 -8.08
CA ALA A 94 0.26 6.13 -7.61
C ALA A 94 0.69 5.24 -6.42
N ASN A 95 0.82 3.94 -6.65
CA ASN A 95 1.43 3.01 -5.69
C ASN A 95 2.75 2.51 -6.26
N SER A 96 3.77 2.37 -5.42
CA SER A 96 5.12 2.02 -5.88
C SER A 96 5.59 3.01 -6.96
N GLU A 97 6.22 2.55 -8.04
CA GLU A 97 6.70 3.41 -9.15
C GLU A 97 5.59 3.86 -10.11
N ASP A 98 4.36 3.37 -9.95
CA ASP A 98 3.27 3.81 -10.81
C ASP A 98 2.90 5.28 -10.59
N GLY A 99 2.37 5.89 -11.65
CA GLY A 99 1.98 7.28 -11.68
C GLY A 99 1.91 7.82 -13.10
N LEU A 100 2.09 9.12 -13.25
CA LEU A 100 2.43 9.75 -14.52
C LEU A 100 3.93 9.60 -14.75
N GLN A 101 4.32 9.01 -15.87
CA GLN A 101 5.71 8.73 -16.20
C GLN A 101 6.21 9.81 -17.18
N THR A 102 6.04 9.57 -18.47
CA THR A 102 6.66 10.35 -19.54
C THR A 102 5.72 11.36 -20.18
N ILE A 103 6.27 12.47 -20.66
CA ILE A 103 5.67 13.48 -21.51
C ILE A 103 6.59 13.77 -22.70
N ALA A 104 6.07 13.74 -23.92
CA ALA A 104 6.88 13.98 -25.11
C ALA A 104 6.09 14.72 -26.19
N ILE A 105 6.77 15.47 -27.04
CA ILE A 105 6.12 16.23 -28.13
C ILE A 105 6.25 15.51 -29.46
N ASP A 106 5.18 15.53 -30.27
CA ASP A 106 5.21 14.93 -31.60
C ASP A 106 6.29 15.57 -32.49
N PRO A 107 7.00 14.83 -33.36
CA PRO A 107 7.98 15.43 -34.28
C PRO A 107 7.39 16.54 -35.17
N GLY A 108 6.08 16.50 -35.45
CA GLY A 108 5.33 17.54 -36.13
C GLY A 108 4.67 18.58 -35.21
N PHE A 109 5.13 18.73 -33.96
CA PHE A 109 4.47 19.51 -32.92
C PHE A 109 4.19 20.97 -33.32
N GLU A 110 5.10 21.60 -34.06
CA GLU A 110 4.93 22.97 -34.53
C GLU A 110 3.64 23.15 -35.34
N GLN A 111 3.24 22.12 -36.10
CA GLN A 111 2.04 22.15 -36.95
C GLN A 111 0.85 21.46 -36.28
N ASN A 112 1.05 20.30 -35.66
CA ASN A 112 -0.04 19.46 -35.18
C ASN A 112 -0.39 19.67 -33.70
N LYS A 113 0.52 20.22 -32.87
CA LYS A 113 0.31 20.47 -31.44
C LYS A 113 -0.07 19.23 -30.62
N TRP A 114 0.43 18.05 -30.97
CA TRP A 114 0.22 16.84 -30.17
C TRP A 114 1.30 16.66 -29.11
N VAL A 115 0.87 16.37 -27.88
CA VAL A 115 1.74 15.98 -26.76
C VAL A 115 1.31 14.60 -26.30
N TYR A 116 2.25 13.68 -26.17
CA TYR A 116 2.05 12.32 -25.71
C TYR A 116 2.36 12.23 -24.22
N VAL A 117 1.63 11.35 -23.53
CA VAL A 117 1.86 11.03 -22.12
C VAL A 117 1.69 9.54 -21.88
N TYR A 118 2.49 8.98 -20.98
CA TYR A 118 2.38 7.60 -20.52
C TYR A 118 2.12 7.54 -19.02
N TYR A 119 1.03 6.88 -18.61
CA TYR A 119 0.60 6.91 -17.20
C TYR A 119 -0.21 5.69 -16.76
N ALA A 120 -0.26 5.50 -15.46
CA ALA A 120 -1.10 4.53 -14.76
C ALA A 120 -2.49 5.13 -14.44
N PRO A 121 -3.55 4.90 -15.24
CA PRO A 121 -4.86 5.50 -15.00
C PRO A 121 -5.46 5.03 -13.67
N ARG A 122 -6.06 5.95 -12.91
CA ARG A 122 -6.77 5.59 -11.67
C ARG A 122 -8.02 4.74 -11.92
N THR A 123 -8.72 5.03 -13.02
CA THR A 123 -9.97 4.35 -13.42
C THR A 123 -9.75 3.65 -14.74
N MET A 124 -10.11 2.38 -14.80
CA MET A 124 -9.93 1.52 -15.97
C MET A 124 -11.27 1.01 -16.50
N GLN A 125 -11.24 0.48 -17.72
CA GLN A 125 -12.41 -0.09 -18.38
C GLN A 125 -12.34 -1.61 -18.42
N ALA A 126 -13.49 -2.28 -18.49
CA ALA A 126 -13.58 -3.73 -18.64
C ALA A 126 -12.69 -4.24 -19.81
N PRO A 127 -12.07 -5.44 -19.69
CA PRO A 127 -12.28 -6.47 -18.67
C PRO A 127 -11.50 -6.27 -17.37
N TYR A 128 -10.78 -5.15 -17.22
CA TYR A 128 -10.06 -4.82 -15.98
C TYR A 128 -11.05 -4.41 -14.87
N PRO A 129 -10.66 -4.56 -13.59
CA PRO A 129 -11.39 -3.91 -12.50
C PRO A 129 -11.48 -2.40 -12.74
N GLU A 130 -12.60 -1.78 -12.37
CA GLU A 130 -12.80 -0.33 -12.52
C GLU A 130 -11.71 0.47 -11.81
N THR A 131 -11.31 0.05 -10.62
CA THR A 131 -10.15 0.57 -9.91
C THR A 131 -9.37 -0.58 -9.29
N THR A 132 -8.05 -0.44 -9.25
CA THR A 132 -7.17 -1.34 -8.49
C THR A 132 -7.26 -1.01 -6.99
N PRO A 133 -7.24 -2.01 -6.10
CA PRO A 133 -7.08 -1.76 -4.67
C PRO A 133 -5.85 -0.89 -4.37
N SER A 134 -5.96 0.01 -3.39
CA SER A 134 -4.81 0.80 -2.92
C SER A 134 -3.83 -0.09 -2.15
N GLY A 135 -2.55 0.29 -2.14
CA GLY A 135 -1.47 -0.45 -1.49
C GLY A 135 -0.96 -1.64 -2.30
N SER A 136 -0.19 -2.49 -1.63
CA SER A 136 0.45 -3.67 -2.23
C SER A 136 -0.40 -4.95 -2.12
N ALA A 137 -0.32 -5.75 -3.16
CA ALA A 137 -0.83 -7.11 -3.25
C ALA A 137 0.02 -8.05 -2.38
N PRO A 138 -0.59 -9.12 -1.82
CA PRO A 138 0.18 -10.10 -1.08
C PRO A 138 1.09 -10.91 -2.03
N ASN A 139 2.23 -11.37 -1.53
CA ASN A 139 3.16 -12.23 -2.28
C ASN A 139 2.60 -13.64 -2.55
N SER A 140 1.67 -14.11 -1.73
CA SER A 140 1.02 -15.42 -1.87
C SER A 140 -0.49 -15.33 -1.66
N LEU A 141 -1.21 -16.32 -2.16
CA LEU A 141 -2.66 -16.39 -2.05
C LEU A 141 -3.09 -16.34 -0.58
N PRO A 142 -4.05 -15.47 -0.22
CA PRO A 142 -4.67 -15.51 1.09
C PRO A 142 -5.32 -16.88 1.36
N ALA A 143 -5.35 -17.27 2.64
CA ALA A 143 -5.93 -18.56 3.03
C ALA A 143 -7.39 -18.71 2.53
N GLY A 144 -7.64 -19.79 1.79
CA GLY A 144 -8.96 -20.09 1.21
C GLY A 144 -9.27 -19.40 -0.13
N ALA A 145 -8.37 -18.57 -0.64
CA ALA A 145 -8.46 -17.99 -1.98
C ALA A 145 -7.90 -18.94 -3.05
N ASP A 146 -8.35 -18.75 -4.29
CA ASP A 146 -7.75 -19.35 -5.49
C ASP A 146 -7.15 -18.26 -6.39
N GLU A 147 -6.57 -18.64 -7.53
CA GLU A 147 -5.87 -17.73 -8.43
C GLU A 147 -6.73 -16.62 -9.03
N SER A 148 -8.08 -16.74 -9.00
CA SER A 148 -8.97 -15.64 -9.40
C SER A 148 -8.84 -14.42 -8.48
N TYR A 149 -8.27 -14.59 -7.28
CA TYR A 149 -7.94 -13.48 -6.38
C TYR A 149 -7.05 -12.43 -7.05
N TRP A 150 -6.16 -12.83 -7.96
CA TRP A 150 -5.23 -11.93 -8.64
C TRP A 150 -5.91 -11.01 -9.66
N ASP A 151 -7.12 -11.35 -10.13
CA ASP A 151 -7.84 -10.58 -11.16
C ASP A 151 -8.15 -9.15 -10.71
N ARG A 152 -8.37 -8.93 -9.40
CA ARG A 152 -8.62 -7.58 -8.85
C ARG A 152 -7.42 -6.64 -8.94
N TRP A 153 -6.24 -7.20 -9.18
CA TRP A 153 -4.97 -6.48 -9.26
C TRP A 153 -4.50 -6.32 -10.71
N LYS A 154 -5.24 -6.84 -11.69
CA LYS A 154 -4.96 -6.59 -13.10
C LYS A 154 -5.17 -5.10 -13.41
N GLY A 155 -4.30 -4.55 -14.24
CA GLY A 155 -4.45 -3.20 -14.77
C GLY A 155 -3.65 -3.00 -16.04
N TYR A 156 -3.50 -1.74 -16.45
CA TYR A 156 -2.61 -1.35 -17.55
C TYR A 156 -2.04 0.03 -17.31
N ASN A 157 -0.85 0.29 -17.85
CA ASN A 157 -0.38 1.64 -18.15
C ASN A 157 -0.82 2.01 -19.57
N GLN A 158 -1.07 3.29 -19.84
CA GLN A 158 -1.60 3.74 -21.14
C GLN A 158 -0.75 4.84 -21.75
N LEU A 159 -0.50 4.71 -23.05
CA LEU A 159 0.03 5.76 -23.92
C LEU A 159 -1.15 6.52 -24.53
N SER A 160 -1.18 7.83 -24.33
CA SER A 160 -2.22 8.71 -24.85
C SER A 160 -1.61 9.98 -25.43
N ARG A 161 -2.36 10.71 -26.27
CA ARG A 161 -1.97 12.06 -26.69
C ARG A 161 -3.10 13.07 -26.57
N PHE A 162 -2.71 14.33 -26.42
CA PHE A 162 -3.59 15.47 -26.18
C PHE A 162 -3.14 16.67 -27.00
N LYS A 163 -4.08 17.55 -27.35
CA LYS A 163 -3.77 18.82 -28.03
C LYS A 163 -3.22 19.85 -27.04
N TRP A 164 -2.11 20.47 -27.41
CA TRP A 164 -1.55 21.63 -26.74
C TRP A 164 -2.27 22.91 -27.16
N THR A 165 -2.74 23.70 -26.19
CA THR A 165 -3.46 24.97 -26.42
C THR A 165 -2.53 26.18 -26.51
N GLY A 166 -1.25 26.02 -26.16
CA GLY A 166 -0.28 27.11 -25.99
C GLY A 166 0.09 27.35 -24.53
N ASP A 167 -0.77 26.95 -23.59
CA ASP A 167 -0.61 27.12 -22.15
C ASP A 167 -0.90 25.86 -21.32
N ARG A 168 -1.63 24.88 -21.86
CA ARG A 168 -1.98 23.59 -21.21
C ARG A 168 -2.38 22.52 -22.23
N LEU A 169 -2.63 21.31 -21.76
CA LEU A 169 -3.26 20.24 -22.53
C LEU A 169 -4.80 20.37 -22.49
N ASP A 170 -5.45 20.23 -23.65
CA ASP A 170 -6.90 20.04 -23.73
C ASP A 170 -7.25 18.56 -23.48
N LEU A 171 -7.56 18.24 -22.23
CA LEU A 171 -7.87 16.87 -21.80
C LEU A 171 -9.10 16.27 -22.52
N SER A 172 -9.96 17.08 -23.15
CA SER A 172 -11.11 16.57 -23.92
C SER A 172 -10.71 15.97 -25.27
N THR A 173 -9.47 16.18 -25.71
CA THR A 173 -8.93 15.70 -26.99
C THR A 173 -8.18 14.37 -26.88
N GLU A 174 -8.27 13.70 -25.73
CA GLU A 174 -7.56 12.45 -25.47
C GLU A 174 -7.75 11.44 -26.60
N GLN A 175 -6.63 10.96 -27.13
CA GLN A 175 -6.57 9.79 -27.97
C GLN A 175 -5.73 8.72 -27.26
N VAL A 176 -6.39 7.65 -26.81
CA VAL A 176 -5.73 6.48 -26.20
C VAL A 176 -5.17 5.60 -27.33
N ILE A 177 -3.86 5.39 -27.32
CA ILE A 177 -3.14 4.72 -28.42
C ILE A 177 -2.86 3.27 -28.08
N LEU A 178 -2.22 3.01 -26.93
CA LEU A 178 -1.76 1.69 -26.53
C LEU A 178 -1.94 1.49 -25.02
N LYS A 179 -2.28 0.25 -24.62
CA LYS A 179 -2.35 -0.19 -23.23
C LYS A 179 -1.35 -1.32 -23.01
N VAL A 180 -0.49 -1.17 -22.02
CA VAL A 180 0.50 -2.17 -21.60
C VAL A 180 0.00 -2.80 -20.31
N GLU A 181 -0.34 -4.09 -20.35
CA GLU A 181 -0.93 -4.79 -19.20
C GLU A 181 0.05 -4.88 -18.04
N VAL A 182 -0.43 -4.71 -16.81
CA VAL A 182 0.36 -4.81 -15.58
C VAL A 182 -0.38 -5.59 -14.50
N GLN A 183 0.38 -6.15 -13.58
CA GLN A 183 -0.07 -6.74 -12.35
C GLN A 183 0.24 -5.74 -11.23
N ARG A 184 -0.77 -4.99 -10.81
CA ARG A 184 -0.64 -3.94 -9.79
C ARG A 184 -0.46 -4.51 -8.40
N GLY A 185 -0.03 -3.66 -7.48
CA GLY A 185 0.22 -4.02 -6.08
C GLY A 185 1.47 -4.86 -5.88
N GLN A 186 2.21 -5.20 -6.92
CA GLN A 186 3.62 -5.53 -6.78
C GLN A 186 4.39 -4.31 -7.28
N CYS A 187 5.38 -3.87 -6.52
CA CYS A 187 6.45 -3.05 -7.07
C CYS A 187 7.20 -3.90 -8.11
N CYS A 188 7.91 -3.43 -9.13
CA CYS A 188 8.32 -2.09 -9.54
C CYS A 188 8.45 -2.12 -11.09
N HIS A 189 9.30 -1.28 -11.67
CA HIS A 189 9.78 -1.29 -13.05
C HIS A 189 8.69 -0.94 -14.06
N VAL A 190 8.37 0.34 -14.09
CA VAL A 190 7.40 0.89 -15.03
C VAL A 190 8.05 1.27 -16.37
N ALA A 191 9.32 1.70 -16.34
CA ALA A 191 9.96 2.47 -17.40
C ALA A 191 9.03 3.60 -17.88
N GLY A 192 8.78 3.69 -19.19
CA GLY A 192 7.71 4.52 -19.73
C GLY A 192 8.15 5.54 -20.76
N ASP A 193 9.46 5.65 -20.99
CA ASP A 193 10.05 6.61 -21.91
C ASP A 193 9.64 6.37 -23.37
N MET A 194 9.64 7.42 -24.18
CA MET A 194 9.20 7.36 -25.58
C MET A 194 9.92 8.35 -26.49
N ASP A 195 10.19 7.93 -27.72
CA ASP A 195 10.82 8.79 -28.74
C ASP A 195 10.47 8.32 -30.17
N TRP A 196 10.90 9.04 -31.22
CA TRP A 196 10.52 8.80 -32.60
C TRP A 196 11.70 8.68 -33.56
N ASP A 197 11.57 7.73 -34.51
CA ASP A 197 12.48 7.70 -35.65
C ASP A 197 12.14 8.74 -36.74
N ALA A 198 13.04 8.89 -37.71
CA ALA A 198 12.87 9.80 -38.85
C ALA A 198 11.62 9.51 -39.71
N ASP A 199 11.10 8.28 -39.67
CA ASP A 199 9.86 7.89 -40.36
C ASP A 199 8.62 8.23 -39.52
N GLY A 200 8.79 8.76 -38.31
CA GLY A 200 7.77 9.08 -37.32
C GLY A 200 7.13 7.84 -36.69
N ASN A 201 7.85 6.72 -36.58
CA ASN A 201 7.43 5.61 -35.75
C ASN A 201 7.80 5.92 -34.30
N LEU A 202 6.85 5.70 -33.40
CA LEU A 202 7.02 5.88 -31.96
C LEU A 202 7.62 4.62 -31.36
N TYR A 203 8.64 4.79 -30.53
CA TYR A 203 9.19 3.78 -29.66
C TYR A 203 8.70 4.03 -28.23
N LEU A 204 8.40 2.96 -27.49
CA LEU A 204 7.96 3.03 -26.09
C LEU A 204 8.70 1.98 -25.27
N ALA A 205 9.45 2.42 -24.27
CA ALA A 205 10.07 1.58 -23.27
C ALA A 205 9.03 1.12 -22.24
N THR A 206 9.03 -0.17 -21.90
CA THR A 206 8.16 -0.74 -20.88
C THR A 206 8.95 -1.64 -19.94
N GLY A 207 8.80 -1.43 -18.63
CA GLY A 207 9.42 -2.28 -17.63
C GLY A 207 8.71 -3.63 -17.48
N ASP A 208 9.38 -4.59 -16.84
CA ASP A 208 8.96 -5.98 -16.71
C ASP A 208 7.79 -6.18 -15.73
N ASN A 209 7.54 -5.17 -14.89
CA ASN A 209 6.54 -5.18 -13.83
C ASN A 209 6.74 -6.34 -12.84
N THR A 210 7.99 -6.57 -12.40
CA THR A 210 8.35 -7.59 -11.41
C THR A 210 9.35 -7.05 -10.38
N PRO A 211 9.12 -7.21 -9.06
CA PRO A 211 10.02 -6.67 -8.04
C PRO A 211 11.34 -7.44 -7.98
N ALA A 212 12.43 -6.73 -7.69
CA ALA A 212 13.72 -7.34 -7.37
C ALA A 212 13.64 -8.25 -6.12
N GLY A 213 12.97 -7.77 -5.06
CA GLY A 213 12.75 -8.48 -3.79
C GLY A 213 11.67 -9.56 -3.84
N ALA A 214 11.48 -10.23 -4.97
CA ALA A 214 10.54 -11.35 -5.06
C ALA A 214 10.93 -12.47 -4.09
N PRO A 215 10.00 -13.14 -3.39
CA PRO A 215 10.38 -14.11 -2.39
C PRO A 215 11.24 -15.27 -2.89
N GLY A 216 12.34 -15.51 -2.17
CA GLY A 216 13.40 -16.44 -2.53
C GLY A 216 14.35 -15.97 -3.65
N ALA A 217 14.19 -14.75 -4.19
CA ALA A 217 15.08 -14.20 -5.22
C ALA A 217 16.43 -13.81 -4.63
N ASN A 218 16.48 -13.18 -3.45
CA ASN A 218 17.71 -12.78 -2.76
C ASN A 218 18.63 -11.95 -3.69
N GLY A 219 18.08 -10.92 -4.33
CA GLY A 219 18.79 -10.06 -5.28
C GLY A 219 19.05 -10.64 -6.68
N TYR A 220 18.83 -11.94 -6.95
CA TYR A 220 18.99 -12.51 -8.31
C TYR A 220 17.71 -12.43 -9.14
N ALA A 221 17.73 -12.92 -10.39
CA ALA A 221 16.57 -12.93 -11.29
C ALA A 221 15.27 -13.46 -10.62
N PRO A 222 14.22 -12.61 -10.47
CA PRO A 222 12.97 -12.93 -9.79
C PRO A 222 12.03 -13.74 -10.71
N ASN A 223 12.36 -15.02 -10.88
CA ASN A 223 11.64 -15.96 -11.74
C ASN A 223 10.69 -16.87 -10.92
N ASN A 224 9.96 -16.31 -9.95
CA ASN A 224 9.17 -17.10 -8.99
C ASN A 224 7.77 -17.42 -9.51
N ASP A 225 7.63 -18.60 -10.11
CA ASP A 225 6.36 -19.14 -10.56
C ASP A 225 5.81 -20.26 -9.66
N ALA A 226 6.19 -20.32 -8.38
CA ALA A 226 5.70 -21.37 -7.49
C ALA A 226 4.15 -21.32 -7.34
N PRO A 227 3.47 -22.48 -7.21
CA PRO A 227 2.01 -22.51 -7.04
C PRO A 227 1.53 -21.67 -5.86
N GLY A 228 0.50 -20.86 -6.07
CA GLY A 228 -0.06 -19.95 -5.06
C GLY A 228 0.71 -18.65 -4.84
N MET A 229 1.88 -18.47 -5.46
CA MET A 229 2.58 -17.17 -5.46
C MET A 229 1.92 -16.18 -6.43
N ASN A 230 2.06 -14.89 -6.11
CA ASN A 230 1.56 -13.80 -6.93
C ASN A 230 2.22 -13.83 -8.32
N PRO A 231 1.45 -13.76 -9.42
CA PRO A 231 2.00 -13.76 -10.77
C PRO A 231 3.05 -12.67 -10.98
N GLY A 232 2.93 -11.52 -10.31
CA GLY A 232 3.87 -10.40 -10.40
C GLY A 232 5.33 -10.75 -10.10
N LEU A 233 5.59 -11.86 -9.41
CA LEU A 233 6.90 -12.30 -8.93
C LEU A 233 7.72 -13.12 -9.94
N ASP A 234 7.25 -13.25 -11.18
CA ASP A 234 7.93 -14.02 -12.23
C ASP A 234 8.20 -13.16 -13.47
N ALA A 235 9.41 -12.63 -13.60
CA ALA A 235 9.82 -11.75 -14.70
C ALA A 235 9.68 -12.42 -16.09
N ARG A 236 9.71 -13.76 -16.14
CA ARG A 236 9.53 -14.52 -17.39
C ARG A 236 8.14 -14.36 -18.00
N ARG A 237 7.13 -13.96 -17.23
CA ARG A 237 5.76 -13.71 -17.74
C ARG A 237 5.66 -12.47 -18.61
N GLY A 238 6.55 -11.50 -18.38
CA GLY A 238 6.62 -10.19 -19.03
C GLY A 238 7.83 -10.13 -19.94
N ALA A 239 8.98 -9.68 -19.43
CA ALA A 239 10.24 -9.52 -20.17
C ALA A 239 10.60 -10.75 -21.02
N GLY A 240 10.50 -11.94 -20.41
CA GLY A 240 10.80 -13.22 -21.06
C GLY A 240 9.67 -13.82 -21.92
N ASN A 241 8.55 -13.14 -22.12
CA ASN A 241 7.39 -13.61 -22.86
C ASN A 241 7.20 -12.82 -24.17
N SER A 242 7.18 -13.54 -25.28
CA SER A 242 7.00 -12.96 -26.63
C SER A 242 5.57 -12.52 -26.92
N ASN A 243 4.59 -12.95 -26.12
CA ASN A 243 3.18 -12.59 -26.27
C ASN A 243 2.72 -11.55 -25.21
N ASP A 244 3.66 -10.79 -24.65
CA ASP A 244 3.43 -9.78 -23.63
C ASP A 244 4.12 -8.45 -24.02
N LEU A 245 3.62 -7.32 -23.53
CA LEU A 245 4.18 -5.99 -23.83
C LEU A 245 5.08 -5.45 -22.72
N ARG A 246 5.19 -6.11 -21.56
CA ARG A 246 6.09 -5.70 -20.47
C ARG A 246 7.52 -6.17 -20.70
N GLY A 247 8.48 -5.38 -20.23
CA GLY A 247 9.91 -5.65 -20.37
C GLY A 247 10.31 -5.68 -21.85
N LYS A 248 9.92 -4.62 -22.58
CA LYS A 248 10.10 -4.46 -24.03
C LYS A 248 10.51 -3.02 -24.37
N ILE A 249 11.08 -2.86 -25.57
CA ILE A 249 10.97 -1.60 -26.31
C ILE A 249 10.07 -1.88 -27.51
N LEU A 250 8.93 -1.18 -27.55
CA LEU A 250 7.89 -1.34 -28.56
C LEU A 250 8.11 -0.35 -29.69
N ARG A 251 7.72 -0.68 -30.92
CA ARG A 251 7.74 0.23 -32.08
C ARG A 251 6.43 0.19 -32.83
N ILE A 252 5.75 1.33 -32.94
CA ILE A 252 4.44 1.48 -33.59
C ILE A 252 4.39 2.73 -34.47
N LYS A 253 3.44 2.79 -35.41
CA LYS A 253 3.14 4.01 -36.19
C LYS A 253 1.75 4.53 -35.84
N VAL A 254 1.71 5.61 -35.06
CA VAL A 254 0.45 6.26 -34.64
C VAL A 254 -0.20 6.97 -35.82
N GLN A 255 -1.51 6.78 -35.98
CA GLN A 255 -2.34 7.36 -37.04
C GLN A 255 -3.03 8.63 -36.54
N ASP A 256 -3.60 9.43 -37.44
CA ASP A 256 -4.28 10.69 -37.10
C ASP A 256 -5.48 10.54 -36.15
N ASP A 257 -6.16 9.39 -36.19
CA ASP A 257 -7.31 9.09 -35.34
C ASP A 257 -6.92 8.51 -33.96
N GLY A 258 -5.62 8.34 -33.70
CA GLY A 258 -5.09 7.76 -32.46
C GLY A 258 -4.96 6.24 -32.48
N SER A 259 -5.43 5.55 -33.53
CA SER A 259 -5.07 4.16 -33.77
C SER A 259 -3.59 4.03 -34.14
N TYR A 260 -3.06 2.80 -34.21
CA TYR A 260 -1.69 2.57 -34.68
C TYR A 260 -1.61 1.38 -35.64
N THR A 261 -0.55 1.38 -36.45
CA THR A 261 -0.15 0.27 -37.30
C THR A 261 1.22 -0.27 -36.89
N ILE A 262 1.55 -1.48 -37.32
CA ILE A 262 2.86 -2.09 -37.06
C ILE A 262 3.82 -1.79 -38.22
N PRO A 263 4.94 -1.09 -37.98
CA PRO A 263 6.00 -0.92 -38.96
C PRO A 263 6.66 -2.25 -39.34
N ALA A 264 7.23 -2.32 -40.55
CA ALA A 264 8.06 -3.47 -40.92
C ALA A 264 9.38 -3.45 -40.14
N GLY A 265 9.95 -4.62 -39.84
CA GLY A 265 11.26 -4.73 -39.18
C GLY A 265 11.22 -4.90 -37.66
N ASN A 266 10.04 -5.03 -37.06
CA ASN A 266 9.92 -5.49 -35.66
C ASN A 266 10.36 -6.95 -35.49
N LEU A 267 10.69 -7.34 -34.25
CA LEU A 267 11.25 -8.65 -33.91
C LEU A 267 10.35 -9.81 -34.37
N PHE A 268 9.04 -9.61 -34.26
CA PHE A 268 8.04 -10.57 -34.70
C PHE A 268 7.16 -9.99 -35.79
N ALA A 269 7.04 -10.70 -36.91
CA ALA A 269 6.18 -10.27 -38.01
C ALA A 269 4.68 -10.32 -37.61
N PRO A 270 3.83 -9.40 -38.08
CA PRO A 270 2.39 -9.45 -37.87
C PRO A 270 1.78 -10.81 -38.26
N GLY A 271 0.96 -11.36 -37.36
CA GLY A 271 0.33 -12.67 -37.55
C GLY A 271 1.17 -13.88 -37.13
N THR A 272 2.40 -13.66 -36.64
CA THR A 272 3.20 -14.74 -36.03
C THR A 272 2.48 -15.27 -34.78
N PRO A 273 2.19 -16.59 -34.70
CA PRO A 273 1.45 -17.14 -33.57
C PRO A 273 2.18 -16.98 -32.23
N LYS A 274 1.45 -16.63 -31.18
CA LYS A 274 1.97 -16.44 -29.80
C LYS A 274 3.06 -15.38 -29.69
N THR A 275 2.97 -14.31 -30.49
CA THR A 275 3.90 -13.18 -30.40
C THR A 275 3.16 -11.86 -30.55
N ARG A 276 3.70 -10.80 -29.95
CA ARG A 276 3.25 -9.42 -30.14
C ARG A 276 4.09 -8.73 -31.22
N PRO A 277 3.48 -8.28 -32.32
CA PRO A 277 4.23 -7.66 -33.42
C PRO A 277 4.69 -6.23 -33.12
N GLU A 278 4.28 -5.63 -32.00
CA GLU A 278 4.75 -4.34 -31.51
C GLU A 278 6.22 -4.40 -31.02
N ILE A 279 6.72 -5.59 -30.68
CA ILE A 279 8.03 -5.76 -30.04
C ILE A 279 9.18 -5.48 -31.01
N PHE A 280 10.02 -4.50 -30.69
CA PHE A 280 11.28 -4.24 -31.37
C PHE A 280 12.47 -4.81 -30.57
N VAL A 281 12.51 -4.55 -29.27
CA VAL A 281 13.43 -5.19 -28.32
C VAL A 281 12.63 -6.00 -27.29
N THR A 282 13.05 -7.22 -27.02
CA THR A 282 12.52 -8.03 -25.90
C THR A 282 13.57 -8.30 -24.85
N GLY A 283 13.14 -8.56 -23.61
CA GLY A 283 14.04 -9.02 -22.56
C GLY A 283 14.84 -7.89 -21.93
N VAL A 284 14.14 -6.79 -21.62
CA VAL A 284 14.65 -5.68 -20.81
C VAL A 284 13.92 -5.66 -19.46
N ARG A 285 14.56 -5.18 -18.40
CA ARG A 285 14.03 -5.19 -17.03
C ARG A 285 13.28 -3.90 -16.71
N ASN A 286 13.98 -2.79 -16.65
CA ASN A 286 13.44 -1.44 -16.45
C ASN A 286 14.26 -0.44 -17.28
N PRO A 287 14.03 -0.36 -18.60
CA PRO A 287 14.71 0.58 -19.46
C PRO A 287 14.19 2.01 -19.23
N PHE A 288 14.57 2.63 -18.11
CA PHE A 288 13.89 3.81 -17.58
C PHE A 288 14.02 5.04 -18.49
N ARG A 289 15.20 5.20 -19.12
CA ARG A 289 15.47 6.23 -20.13
C ARG A 289 16.05 5.63 -21.41
N MET A 290 15.56 6.09 -22.57
CA MET A 290 16.02 5.71 -23.90
C MET A 290 16.02 6.91 -24.87
N ASP A 291 16.74 6.77 -25.97
CA ASP A 291 16.81 7.78 -27.04
C ASP A 291 16.70 7.09 -28.40
N VAL A 292 15.96 7.71 -29.32
CA VAL A 292 15.83 7.28 -30.72
C VAL A 292 16.30 8.40 -31.62
N ASP A 293 17.59 8.37 -31.96
CA ASP A 293 18.15 9.40 -32.80
C ASP A 293 17.78 9.22 -34.29
N PRO A 294 17.01 10.15 -34.89
CA PRO A 294 16.57 10.04 -36.28
C PRO A 294 17.70 10.28 -37.29
N GLU A 295 18.77 10.98 -36.92
CA GLU A 295 19.86 11.31 -37.86
C GLU A 295 20.79 10.12 -38.10
N THR A 296 21.18 9.44 -37.03
CA THR A 296 22.04 8.25 -37.11
C THR A 296 21.26 6.95 -37.32
N GLY A 297 19.96 6.93 -37.02
CA GLY A 297 19.14 5.73 -37.07
C GLY A 297 19.49 4.74 -35.96
N THR A 298 19.67 5.28 -34.76
CA THR A 298 20.12 4.58 -33.55
C THR A 298 19.00 4.52 -32.52
N LEU A 299 18.89 3.41 -31.80
CA LEU A 299 18.17 3.31 -30.52
C LEU A 299 19.21 3.03 -29.43
N SER A 300 19.28 3.86 -28.39
CA SER A 300 20.08 3.59 -27.19
C SER A 300 19.24 3.63 -25.93
N TRP A 301 19.57 2.82 -24.94
CA TRP A 301 18.87 2.80 -23.65
C TRP A 301 19.77 2.34 -22.52
N ALA A 302 19.45 2.76 -21.30
CA ALA A 302 19.95 2.17 -20.08
C ALA A 302 18.92 1.21 -19.50
N ASP A 303 19.34 0.11 -18.88
CA ASP A 303 18.46 -0.88 -18.25
C ASP A 303 18.91 -1.20 -16.83
N TYR A 304 17.99 -1.12 -15.86
CA TYR A 304 18.31 -1.43 -14.46
C TYR A 304 18.52 -2.94 -14.26
N GLY A 305 19.53 -3.31 -13.48
CA GLY A 305 19.88 -4.68 -13.09
C GLY A 305 19.17 -5.17 -11.82
N PRO A 306 19.35 -6.45 -11.44
CA PRO A 306 18.89 -6.98 -10.16
C PRO A 306 19.88 -6.66 -9.01
N ASP A 307 19.50 -6.92 -7.76
CA ASP A 307 20.16 -6.35 -6.56
C ASP A 307 21.26 -7.25 -5.94
N ALA A 308 21.69 -8.33 -6.60
CA ALA A 308 22.63 -9.27 -5.99
C ALA A 308 24.05 -8.68 -5.91
N GLY A 309 24.49 -8.23 -4.73
CA GLY A 309 25.86 -7.69 -4.55
C GLY A 309 27.02 -8.67 -4.83
N THR A 310 26.77 -9.98 -4.91
CA THR A 310 27.80 -11.00 -5.22
C THR A 310 27.29 -12.11 -6.14
N ALA A 311 28.19 -12.71 -6.92
CA ALA A 311 27.87 -13.84 -7.79
C ALA A 311 27.74 -15.14 -6.99
N SER A 312 26.86 -16.04 -7.45
CA SER A 312 26.67 -17.35 -6.84
C SER A 312 26.80 -18.49 -7.85
N PRO A 313 27.57 -19.55 -7.54
CA PRO A 313 27.75 -20.69 -8.44
C PRO A 313 26.48 -21.50 -8.68
N ASP A 314 25.43 -21.32 -7.87
CA ASP A 314 24.15 -22.01 -8.02
C ASP A 314 23.04 -21.10 -8.59
N ARG A 315 23.21 -19.78 -8.55
CA ARG A 315 22.19 -18.80 -8.94
C ARG A 315 22.51 -18.07 -10.24
N GLY A 316 23.73 -17.57 -10.39
CA GLY A 316 24.14 -16.73 -11.51
C GLY A 316 25.06 -15.57 -11.11
N PRO A 317 25.27 -14.60 -12.01
CA PRO A 317 26.12 -13.44 -11.76
C PRO A 317 25.56 -12.54 -10.66
N LEU A 318 26.40 -11.62 -10.18
CA LEU A 318 25.98 -10.46 -9.40
C LEU A 318 25.06 -9.55 -10.23
N GLY A 319 24.46 -8.55 -9.59
CA GLY A 319 23.60 -7.55 -10.20
C GLY A 319 24.36 -6.60 -11.11
N TYR A 320 24.04 -6.62 -12.40
CA TYR A 320 24.60 -5.70 -13.39
C TYR A 320 23.51 -4.82 -13.99
N VAL A 321 23.79 -3.52 -14.04
CA VAL A 321 23.10 -2.55 -14.87
C VAL A 321 23.74 -2.45 -16.24
N GLU A 322 22.97 -2.05 -17.25
CA GLU A 322 23.40 -2.07 -18.64
C GLU A 322 23.13 -0.74 -19.36
N TRP A 323 24.00 -0.41 -20.31
CA TRP A 323 23.71 0.56 -21.37
C TRP A 323 23.90 -0.13 -22.72
N ASN A 324 22.97 0.11 -23.64
CA ASN A 324 22.86 -0.66 -24.87
C ASN A 324 22.56 0.25 -26.06
N ILE A 325 22.96 -0.20 -27.25
CA ILE A 325 22.72 0.50 -28.51
C ILE A 325 22.40 -0.50 -29.64
N THR A 326 21.45 -0.14 -30.51
CA THR A 326 21.13 -0.96 -31.70
C THR A 326 20.63 -0.10 -32.86
N PRO A 327 20.89 -0.49 -34.12
CA PRO A 327 20.32 0.20 -35.27
C PRO A 327 18.82 -0.06 -35.37
N LEU A 328 18.04 0.91 -35.85
CA LEU A 328 16.58 0.78 -36.03
C LEU A 328 16.16 -0.31 -37.06
N THR A 329 17.13 -0.91 -37.75
CA THR A 329 16.96 -2.04 -38.66
C THR A 329 17.24 -3.41 -38.03
N LYS A 330 17.63 -3.47 -36.76
CA LYS A 330 18.09 -4.68 -36.06
C LYS A 330 17.32 -4.87 -34.75
N PRO A 331 16.09 -5.43 -34.79
CA PRO A 331 15.39 -5.83 -33.58
C PRO A 331 16.17 -6.95 -32.86
N MET A 332 16.10 -7.01 -31.53
CA MET A 332 16.90 -7.96 -30.74
C MET A 332 16.23 -8.45 -29.45
N ASN A 333 16.84 -9.46 -28.83
CA ASN A 333 16.53 -9.92 -27.48
C ASN A 333 17.69 -9.51 -26.56
N SER A 334 17.46 -8.67 -25.56
CA SER A 334 18.49 -8.20 -24.61
C SER A 334 18.71 -9.17 -23.43
N GLY A 335 17.96 -10.28 -23.36
CA GLY A 335 18.31 -11.42 -22.51
C GLY A 335 17.61 -11.52 -21.15
N TRP A 336 17.21 -10.41 -20.51
CA TRP A 336 16.50 -10.45 -19.23
C TRP A 336 15.18 -11.25 -19.33
N PRO A 337 14.79 -12.08 -18.33
CA PRO A 337 15.44 -12.36 -17.04
C PRO A 337 16.29 -13.65 -17.03
N TYR A 338 16.81 -14.05 -18.18
CA TYR A 338 17.54 -15.30 -18.35
C TYR A 338 19.06 -15.10 -18.25
N CYS A 339 19.53 -13.92 -18.62
CA CYS A 339 20.92 -13.49 -18.56
C CYS A 339 21.01 -11.96 -18.40
N THR A 340 22.23 -11.49 -18.14
CA THR A 340 22.60 -10.07 -18.05
C THR A 340 24.06 -9.88 -18.47
N GLY A 341 24.49 -8.65 -18.73
CA GLY A 341 25.85 -8.26 -19.09
C GLY A 341 26.31 -8.94 -20.37
N ASP A 342 27.47 -9.61 -20.34
CA ASP A 342 28.00 -10.36 -21.48
C ASP A 342 27.29 -11.73 -21.68
N ASN A 343 25.95 -11.74 -21.64
CA ASN A 343 25.11 -12.93 -21.66
C ASN A 343 25.42 -13.94 -20.53
N PHE A 344 25.74 -13.46 -19.34
CA PHE A 344 25.91 -14.30 -18.16
C PHE A 344 24.58 -14.96 -17.78
N ASN A 345 24.49 -16.28 -17.93
CA ASN A 345 23.24 -17.00 -17.65
C ASN A 345 22.91 -17.00 -16.15
N TYR A 346 21.62 -16.92 -15.84
CA TYR A 346 21.06 -17.33 -14.55
C TYR A 346 20.66 -18.81 -14.58
N ASN A 347 20.53 -19.41 -13.40
CA ASN A 347 19.95 -20.73 -13.22
C ASN A 347 18.41 -20.66 -13.25
N ASP A 348 17.71 -21.67 -13.81
CA ASP A 348 16.25 -21.82 -13.68
C ASP A 348 15.87 -22.26 -12.26
N TRP A 349 16.10 -21.38 -11.29
CA TRP A 349 16.02 -21.67 -9.85
C TRP A 349 14.65 -22.20 -9.44
N ASN A 350 14.63 -23.26 -8.62
CA ASN A 350 13.38 -23.79 -8.08
C ASN A 350 12.96 -23.02 -6.82
N PHE A 351 12.15 -21.98 -6.96
CA PHE A 351 11.64 -21.18 -5.85
C PHE A 351 10.80 -21.95 -4.83
N ALA A 352 10.17 -23.07 -5.21
CA ALA A 352 9.41 -23.90 -4.28
C ALA A 352 10.28 -24.76 -3.36
N THR A 353 11.53 -25.04 -3.76
CA THR A 353 12.44 -25.93 -3.00
C THR A 353 13.76 -25.26 -2.60
N GLY A 354 14.06 -24.08 -3.12
CA GLY A 354 15.35 -23.41 -2.94
C GLY A 354 16.52 -24.24 -3.47
N GLN A 355 16.39 -24.84 -4.67
CA GLN A 355 17.42 -25.68 -5.27
C GLN A 355 17.67 -25.31 -6.74
N PRO A 356 18.91 -25.44 -7.25
CA PRO A 356 19.21 -25.14 -8.63
C PRO A 356 18.61 -26.19 -9.59
N ARG A 357 18.28 -25.78 -10.82
CA ARG A 357 17.89 -26.65 -11.94
C ARG A 357 18.89 -26.52 -13.10
N GLU A 358 18.42 -26.67 -14.33
CA GLU A 358 19.21 -26.41 -15.53
C GLU A 358 19.47 -24.91 -15.68
N TRP A 359 20.63 -24.57 -16.23
CA TRP A 359 20.96 -23.19 -16.59
C TRP A 359 20.22 -22.79 -17.85
N PHE A 360 19.86 -21.51 -17.95
CA PHE A 360 19.41 -20.98 -19.22
C PHE A 360 20.56 -21.01 -20.25
N ASP A 361 20.19 -21.09 -21.52
CA ASP A 361 21.12 -21.04 -22.65
C ASP A 361 20.75 -19.83 -23.52
N CYS A 362 21.25 -18.66 -23.10
CA CYS A 362 20.95 -17.39 -23.79
C CYS A 362 21.51 -17.33 -25.20
N ALA A 363 22.69 -17.92 -25.44
CA ALA A 363 23.33 -17.96 -26.75
C ALA A 363 22.52 -18.79 -27.77
N ALA A 364 21.84 -19.86 -27.33
CA ALA A 364 20.94 -20.64 -28.18
C ALA A 364 19.49 -20.11 -28.22
N GLY A 365 19.20 -19.03 -27.48
CA GLY A 365 17.85 -18.53 -27.22
C GLY A 365 17.24 -19.20 -26.00
N PRO A 366 16.93 -18.46 -24.92
CA PRO A 366 16.49 -19.07 -23.67
C PRO A 366 15.09 -19.66 -23.80
N LYS A 367 14.84 -20.73 -23.04
CA LYS A 367 13.53 -21.38 -22.97
C LYS A 367 12.70 -20.76 -21.84
N ASN A 368 11.51 -20.29 -22.15
CA ASN A 368 10.59 -19.81 -21.14
C ASN A 368 9.87 -21.00 -20.48
N THR A 369 10.31 -21.35 -19.27
CA THR A 369 9.77 -22.46 -18.46
C THR A 369 8.69 -22.03 -17.48
N SER A 370 8.28 -20.76 -17.48
CA SER A 370 7.22 -20.23 -16.61
C SER A 370 5.88 -20.91 -16.88
N ARG A 371 5.14 -21.22 -15.81
CA ARG A 371 3.72 -21.62 -15.91
C ARG A 371 2.80 -20.53 -16.47
N TRP A 372 3.26 -19.27 -16.47
CA TRP A 372 2.53 -18.11 -16.97
C TRP A 372 2.86 -17.76 -18.42
N ASN A 373 3.76 -18.51 -19.08
CA ASN A 373 4.14 -18.23 -20.46
C ASN A 373 2.95 -18.42 -21.43
N THR A 374 2.59 -17.35 -22.12
CA THR A 374 1.59 -17.36 -23.20
C THR A 374 2.22 -17.26 -24.58
N GLY A 375 3.53 -17.03 -24.65
CA GLY A 375 4.32 -16.86 -25.86
C GLY A 375 4.91 -18.15 -26.42
N VAL A 376 5.90 -17.99 -27.30
CA VAL A 376 6.71 -19.10 -27.79
C VAL A 376 7.55 -19.72 -26.67
N ASP A 377 7.87 -21.01 -26.80
CA ASP A 377 8.62 -21.74 -25.77
C ASP A 377 10.10 -21.34 -25.73
N ARG A 378 10.65 -20.86 -26.84
CA ARG A 378 12.06 -20.45 -26.98
C ARG A 378 12.14 -19.11 -27.69
N LEU A 379 12.79 -18.14 -27.05
CA LEU A 379 13.04 -16.82 -27.64
C LEU A 379 14.19 -16.86 -28.65
N PRO A 380 14.35 -15.82 -29.49
CA PRO A 380 15.59 -15.61 -30.24
C PRO A 380 16.81 -15.57 -29.30
N PRO A 381 18.02 -15.91 -29.80
CA PRO A 381 19.27 -15.71 -29.06
C PRO A 381 19.36 -14.32 -28.44
N ALA A 382 19.87 -14.25 -27.21
CA ALA A 382 20.13 -12.98 -26.55
C ALA A 382 21.39 -12.31 -27.12
N THR A 383 21.38 -10.98 -27.17
CA THR A 383 22.52 -10.15 -27.52
C THR A 383 23.20 -9.68 -26.23
N PRO A 384 24.53 -9.80 -26.11
CA PRO A 384 25.29 -9.23 -24.99
C PRO A 384 25.09 -7.72 -24.87
N ALA A 385 25.20 -7.19 -23.66
CA ALA A 385 25.13 -5.76 -23.42
C ALA A 385 26.34 -5.02 -24.02
N ASP A 386 26.11 -3.81 -24.55
CA ASP A 386 27.20 -2.98 -25.06
C ASP A 386 28.05 -2.40 -23.93
N LEU A 387 27.40 -1.95 -22.84
CA LEU A 387 28.04 -1.70 -21.55
C LEU A 387 27.31 -2.36 -20.38
N TYR A 388 28.05 -2.82 -19.36
CA TYR A 388 27.53 -3.29 -18.08
C TYR A 388 28.46 -2.99 -16.90
N TYR A 389 27.89 -2.69 -15.74
CA TYR A 389 28.62 -2.43 -14.49
C TYR A 389 27.77 -2.77 -13.25
N GLY A 390 28.41 -2.85 -12.07
CA GLY A 390 27.74 -3.06 -10.78
C GLY A 390 28.15 -2.02 -9.73
N ASP A 391 27.82 -2.24 -8.45
CA ASP A 391 27.95 -1.22 -7.38
C ASP A 391 29.37 -0.71 -7.08
N ASN A 392 30.39 -1.39 -7.58
CA ASN A 392 31.78 -1.10 -7.26
C ASN A 392 32.61 -0.94 -8.53
N ASN A 393 33.67 -0.14 -8.46
CA ASN A 393 34.55 0.11 -9.60
C ASN A 393 35.29 -1.13 -10.16
N THR A 394 35.25 -2.23 -9.43
CA THR A 394 35.75 -3.55 -9.88
C THR A 394 34.69 -4.40 -10.59
N HIS A 395 33.41 -4.02 -10.52
CA HIS A 395 32.29 -4.73 -11.13
C HIS A 395 32.04 -4.30 -12.58
N GLN A 396 33.10 -4.05 -13.36
CA GLN A 396 33.05 -3.64 -14.76
C GLN A 396 34.21 -4.27 -15.55
N PRO A 397 34.10 -4.42 -16.88
CA PRO A 397 35.24 -4.79 -17.71
C PRO A 397 36.38 -3.76 -17.61
N ALA A 398 37.62 -4.25 -17.66
CA ALA A 398 38.81 -3.39 -17.61
C ALA A 398 38.89 -2.38 -18.78
N GLU A 399 38.18 -2.66 -19.87
CA GLU A 399 38.17 -1.86 -21.08
C GLU A 399 37.52 -0.48 -20.85
N TRP A 400 36.59 -0.36 -19.90
CA TRP A 400 35.90 0.90 -19.57
C TRP A 400 36.05 1.26 -18.10
N ALA A 401 37.21 0.91 -17.53
CA ALA A 401 37.65 1.42 -16.23
C ALA A 401 37.50 2.96 -16.21
N GLY A 402 36.83 3.47 -15.17
CA GLY A 402 36.41 4.87 -15.09
C GLY A 402 34.90 5.09 -15.11
N LEU A 403 34.08 4.16 -15.61
CA LEU A 403 32.62 4.33 -15.64
C LEU A 403 32.00 4.36 -14.23
N VAL A 404 32.61 3.71 -13.25
CA VAL A 404 32.17 3.70 -11.83
C VAL A 404 33.28 4.09 -10.85
N ASP A 405 34.23 4.93 -11.26
CA ASP A 405 35.35 5.38 -10.40
C ASP A 405 35.00 6.62 -9.54
N PHE A 406 33.74 6.80 -9.12
CA PHE A 406 33.29 8.01 -8.43
C PHE A 406 33.00 7.81 -6.94
N GLU A 407 32.99 8.93 -6.22
CA GLU A 407 32.73 8.98 -4.79
C GLU A 407 31.36 9.64 -4.53
N PRO A 408 30.48 9.00 -3.73
CA PRO A 408 30.68 7.69 -3.08
C PRO A 408 30.59 6.52 -4.08
N GLN A 409 31.39 5.47 -3.84
CA GLN A 409 31.20 4.20 -4.53
C GLN A 409 30.01 3.46 -3.92
N GLY A 410 28.91 3.32 -4.68
CA GLY A 410 27.73 2.54 -4.27
C GLY A 410 26.50 2.87 -5.10
N GLY A 411 25.55 1.93 -5.17
CA GLY A 411 24.30 2.06 -5.92
C GLY A 411 24.46 1.97 -7.44
N GLN A 412 23.35 1.61 -8.10
CA GLN A 412 23.24 1.46 -9.56
C GLN A 412 21.93 2.12 -10.05
N GLY A 413 22.04 3.12 -10.93
CA GLY A 413 20.91 3.83 -11.50
C GLY A 413 21.18 4.40 -12.89
N PRO A 414 21.35 3.56 -13.93
CA PRO A 414 21.72 4.03 -15.25
C PRO A 414 20.53 4.70 -15.95
N MET A 415 20.79 5.82 -16.61
CA MET A 415 19.82 6.56 -17.42
C MET A 415 20.39 6.77 -18.83
N GLY A 416 19.67 6.32 -19.85
CA GLY A 416 19.92 6.69 -21.24
C GLY A 416 19.77 8.20 -21.43
N GLY A 417 20.38 8.72 -22.48
CA GLY A 417 20.32 10.13 -22.81
C GLY A 417 20.50 10.36 -24.31
N PRO A 418 20.33 11.61 -24.75
CA PRO A 418 20.27 11.95 -26.16
C PRO A 418 21.63 11.86 -26.85
N ILE A 419 21.61 11.62 -28.15
CA ILE A 419 22.77 11.86 -29.02
C ILE A 419 22.80 13.33 -29.43
N TYR A 420 23.94 14.01 -29.23
CA TYR A 420 24.07 15.42 -29.59
C TYR A 420 24.48 15.60 -31.05
N HIS A 421 23.72 16.42 -31.78
CA HIS A 421 24.04 16.87 -33.14
C HIS A 421 24.37 18.35 -33.17
N TYR A 422 25.59 18.67 -33.60
CA TYR A 422 26.06 20.03 -33.74
C TYR A 422 25.50 20.67 -35.01
N ASP A 423 24.65 21.68 -34.82
CA ASP A 423 24.20 22.53 -35.92
C ASP A 423 25.04 23.83 -36.03
N PRO A 424 25.88 23.99 -37.07
CA PRO A 424 26.64 25.22 -37.29
C PRO A 424 25.75 26.43 -37.63
N ASP A 425 24.54 26.20 -38.16
CA ASP A 425 23.59 27.23 -38.54
C ASP A 425 22.70 27.68 -37.36
N ASN A 426 22.69 26.93 -36.25
CA ASN A 426 21.99 27.33 -35.03
C ASN A 426 22.61 28.63 -34.50
N PRO A 427 21.86 29.75 -34.45
CA PRO A 427 22.41 31.06 -34.06
C PRO A 427 22.69 31.17 -32.55
N SER A 428 22.30 30.17 -31.76
CA SER A 428 22.55 30.13 -30.33
C SER A 428 24.04 30.24 -30.04
N THR A 429 24.36 31.09 -29.04
CA THR A 429 25.72 31.24 -28.51
C THR A 429 25.97 30.34 -27.31
N THR A 430 24.95 29.62 -26.84
CA THR A 430 25.02 28.68 -25.72
C THR A 430 25.09 27.22 -26.16
N LYS A 431 24.90 26.95 -27.47
CA LYS A 431 24.96 25.60 -28.01
C LYS A 431 26.31 24.95 -27.72
N PHE A 432 26.30 23.65 -27.51
CA PHE A 432 27.52 22.90 -27.28
C PHE A 432 28.45 22.95 -28.52
N PRO A 433 29.77 22.87 -28.31
CA PRO A 433 30.72 22.88 -29.41
C PRO A 433 30.66 21.59 -30.25
N GLU A 434 31.08 21.66 -31.50
CA GLU A 434 31.19 20.55 -32.47
C GLU A 434 31.94 19.33 -31.92
N TYR A 435 32.77 19.51 -30.91
CA TYR A 435 33.41 18.41 -30.19
C TYR A 435 32.44 17.32 -29.71
N TRP A 436 31.22 17.70 -29.30
CA TRP A 436 30.24 16.76 -28.77
C TRP A 436 29.37 16.09 -29.85
N ASP A 437 29.54 16.48 -31.11
CA ASP A 437 28.79 15.93 -32.24
C ASP A 437 28.91 14.39 -32.28
N ASP A 438 27.79 13.71 -32.54
CA ASP A 438 27.66 12.25 -32.57
C ASP A 438 28.06 11.53 -31.26
N LYS A 439 27.97 12.18 -30.09
CA LYS A 439 28.17 11.51 -28.79
C LYS A 439 26.84 11.24 -28.11
N ALA A 440 26.70 10.02 -27.58
CA ALA A 440 25.56 9.61 -26.76
C ALA A 440 25.78 10.06 -25.31
N PHE A 441 24.84 10.82 -24.75
CA PHE A 441 24.88 11.23 -23.36
C PHE A 441 24.28 10.14 -22.46
N PHE A 442 24.76 10.12 -21.21
CA PHE A 442 24.39 9.17 -20.18
C PHE A 442 24.28 9.90 -18.85
N ALA A 443 23.29 9.52 -18.05
CA ALA A 443 23.13 10.01 -16.69
C ALA A 443 23.16 8.83 -15.72
N GLU A 444 23.68 9.05 -14.51
CA GLU A 444 23.71 8.06 -13.43
C GLU A 444 23.01 8.65 -12.22
N PHE A 445 21.85 8.08 -11.92
CA PHE A 445 20.93 8.53 -10.87
C PHE A 445 21.50 8.30 -9.47
N SER A 446 22.08 7.13 -9.19
CA SER A 446 22.52 6.78 -7.84
C SER A 446 23.86 7.43 -7.46
N GLN A 447 24.65 7.83 -8.46
CA GLN A 447 26.02 8.37 -8.30
C GLN A 447 26.15 9.85 -8.73
N ASP A 448 25.04 10.52 -9.01
CA ASP A 448 24.95 11.98 -9.24
C ASP A 448 25.83 12.54 -10.37
N TYR A 449 25.91 11.86 -11.53
CA TYR A 449 26.78 12.34 -12.61
C TYR A 449 26.21 12.21 -14.02
N LEU A 450 26.85 12.94 -14.95
CA LEU A 450 26.62 12.87 -16.39
C LEU A 450 27.90 12.44 -17.10
N ALA A 451 27.75 11.67 -18.17
CA ALA A 451 28.84 11.26 -19.05
C ALA A 451 28.42 11.32 -20.52
N ALA A 452 29.41 11.24 -21.41
CA ALA A 452 29.19 11.11 -22.84
C ALA A 452 30.10 10.02 -23.42
N PHE A 453 29.53 9.23 -24.33
CA PHE A 453 30.19 8.12 -24.99
C PHE A 453 30.47 8.47 -26.45
N THR A 454 31.71 8.24 -26.88
CA THR A 454 32.06 8.30 -28.30
C THR A 454 31.78 6.95 -28.93
N VAL A 455 30.79 6.92 -29.82
CA VAL A 455 30.30 5.70 -30.46
C VAL A 455 30.36 5.86 -31.98
N THR A 456 30.65 4.77 -32.70
CA THR A 456 30.44 4.76 -34.15
C THR A 456 29.01 4.32 -34.42
N HIS A 457 28.11 5.25 -34.69
CA HIS A 457 26.72 4.93 -34.96
C HIS A 457 26.54 4.07 -36.23
N PRO A 458 25.49 3.23 -36.31
CA PRO A 458 24.40 3.08 -35.34
C PRO A 458 24.59 2.00 -34.26
N ASP A 459 25.68 1.21 -34.27
CA ASP A 459 25.92 0.12 -33.28
C ASP A 459 27.39 -0.27 -33.08
N GLY A 460 28.32 0.67 -33.24
CA GLY A 460 29.73 0.47 -32.95
C GLY A 460 30.01 0.44 -31.44
N PRO A 461 31.20 -0.04 -31.03
CA PRO A 461 31.57 -0.06 -29.62
C PRO A 461 31.77 1.37 -29.09
N VAL A 462 31.60 1.55 -27.78
CA VAL A 462 32.08 2.75 -27.09
C VAL A 462 33.61 2.77 -27.16
N THR A 463 34.15 3.82 -27.77
CA THR A 463 35.59 3.98 -27.98
C THR A 463 36.24 4.97 -27.01
N LYS A 464 35.42 5.80 -26.37
CA LYS A 464 35.86 6.77 -25.37
C LYS A 464 34.70 7.13 -24.44
N LEU A 465 34.99 7.18 -23.14
CA LEU A 465 34.12 7.70 -22.09
C LEU A 465 34.63 9.07 -21.64
N GLU A 466 33.71 10.02 -21.48
CA GLU A 466 34.01 11.35 -20.97
C GLU A 466 33.06 11.71 -19.85
N HIS A 467 33.60 12.04 -18.67
CA HIS A 467 32.81 12.68 -17.64
C HIS A 467 32.37 14.05 -18.13
N PHE A 468 31.09 14.35 -18.03
CA PHE A 468 30.55 15.62 -18.47
C PHE A 468 30.19 16.46 -17.24
N LEU A 469 30.90 17.59 -17.07
CA LEU A 469 30.65 18.57 -16.01
C LEU A 469 30.54 17.94 -14.60
N PRO A 470 31.60 17.25 -14.12
CA PRO A 470 31.56 16.51 -12.86
C PRO A 470 31.28 17.43 -11.67
N ASN A 471 30.63 16.89 -10.63
CA ASN A 471 30.23 17.62 -9.43
C ASN A 471 31.38 18.33 -8.70
N SER A 472 32.62 17.84 -8.80
CA SER A 472 33.80 18.54 -8.28
C SER A 472 34.03 19.89 -8.99
N ALA A 473 33.87 19.93 -10.31
CA ALA A 473 34.00 21.16 -11.09
C ALA A 473 32.85 22.13 -10.83
N LEU A 474 31.62 21.62 -10.69
CA LEU A 474 30.45 22.44 -10.33
C LEU A 474 30.63 23.08 -8.94
N LYS A 475 31.13 22.31 -7.96
CA LYS A 475 31.45 22.81 -6.60
C LYS A 475 32.53 23.89 -6.66
N ASP A 476 33.63 23.67 -7.38
CA ASP A 476 34.71 24.65 -7.55
C ASP A 476 34.22 25.94 -8.23
N ALA A 477 33.27 25.82 -9.17
CA ALA A 477 32.66 26.93 -9.87
C ALA A 477 31.46 27.57 -9.14
N VAL A 478 31.09 27.07 -7.96
CA VAL A 478 29.91 27.52 -7.18
C VAL A 478 28.62 27.47 -8.02
N GLN A 479 28.46 26.40 -8.79
CA GLN A 479 27.26 26.11 -9.57
C GLN A 479 26.42 25.04 -8.88
N PRO A 480 25.11 24.92 -9.21
CA PRO A 480 24.30 23.78 -8.78
C PRO A 480 24.97 22.47 -9.19
N ILE A 481 25.00 21.49 -8.29
CA ILE A 481 25.48 20.14 -8.59
C ILE A 481 24.43 19.39 -9.41
N THR A 482 24.83 18.29 -10.05
CA THR A 482 23.92 17.23 -10.48
C THR A 482 23.63 16.34 -9.29
N ASP A 483 22.37 15.95 -9.13
CA ASP A 483 21.85 15.33 -7.93
C ASP A 483 20.65 14.44 -8.32
N SER A 484 20.91 13.14 -8.45
CA SER A 484 19.94 12.16 -8.95
C SER A 484 19.29 12.58 -10.29
N PRO A 485 20.06 12.72 -11.38
CA PRO A 485 19.54 13.15 -12.69
C PRO A 485 18.51 12.13 -13.20
N MET A 486 17.27 12.57 -13.32
CA MET A 486 16.12 11.74 -13.70
C MET A 486 15.89 11.73 -15.21
N ASP A 487 16.16 12.87 -15.87
CA ASP A 487 15.96 13.02 -17.31
C ASP A 487 16.83 14.16 -17.89
N ILE A 488 17.26 14.00 -19.15
CA ILE A 488 18.09 14.98 -19.87
C ILE A 488 17.68 15.10 -21.34
N GLU A 489 17.60 16.33 -21.87
CA GLU A 489 17.20 16.58 -23.26
C GLU A 489 17.94 17.80 -23.83
N PHE A 490 18.34 17.75 -25.10
CA PHE A 490 18.86 18.93 -25.79
C PHE A 490 17.71 19.82 -26.32
N GLY A 491 17.74 21.10 -25.97
CA GLY A 491 16.79 22.07 -26.49
C GLY A 491 17.13 22.57 -27.90
N PRO A 492 16.21 23.28 -28.56
CA PRO A 492 16.45 23.88 -29.89
C PRO A 492 17.55 24.96 -29.90
N ASP A 493 17.98 25.43 -28.72
CA ASP A 493 19.12 26.32 -28.53
C ASP A 493 20.47 25.57 -28.44
N GLY A 494 20.48 24.24 -28.54
CA GLY A 494 21.66 23.39 -28.44
C GLY A 494 22.24 23.29 -27.03
N SER A 495 21.49 23.73 -26.01
CA SER A 495 21.81 23.60 -24.59
C SER A 495 21.19 22.31 -24.03
N LEU A 496 21.83 21.72 -23.01
CA LEU A 496 21.33 20.51 -22.36
C LEU A 496 20.43 20.87 -21.17
N TYR A 497 19.20 20.38 -21.14
CA TYR A 497 18.28 20.52 -20.03
C TYR A 497 18.39 19.30 -19.14
N VAL A 498 18.38 19.50 -17.83
CA VAL A 498 18.58 18.44 -16.83
C VAL A 498 17.52 18.56 -15.75
N LEU A 499 16.79 17.47 -15.52
CA LEU A 499 15.81 17.35 -14.44
C LEU A 499 16.40 16.46 -13.34
N ASP A 500 16.73 17.07 -12.21
CA ASP A 500 17.28 16.40 -11.02
C ASP A 500 16.14 16.05 -10.05
N TYR A 501 16.20 14.84 -9.49
CA TYR A 501 15.25 14.32 -8.51
C TYR A 501 15.57 14.72 -7.06
N GLY A 502 16.84 14.91 -6.72
CA GLY A 502 17.31 15.30 -5.38
C GLY A 502 17.17 14.24 -4.29
N ASP A 503 17.66 14.55 -3.07
CA ASP A 503 17.65 13.66 -1.92
C ASP A 503 16.27 13.56 -1.26
N GLY A 504 15.72 12.34 -1.23
CA GLY A 504 14.49 12.02 -0.54
C GLY A 504 13.54 11.19 -1.39
N PHE A 505 12.43 10.77 -0.79
CA PHE A 505 11.59 9.73 -1.37
C PHE A 505 10.12 10.18 -1.45
N PHE A 506 9.46 9.84 -2.57
CA PHE A 506 8.00 9.91 -2.76
C PHE A 506 7.37 11.30 -2.57
N ARG A 507 8.15 12.35 -2.78
CA ARG A 507 7.75 13.74 -2.52
C ARG A 507 8.50 14.70 -3.41
N ALA A 508 8.12 15.97 -3.30
CA ALA A 508 8.93 17.05 -3.85
C ALA A 508 10.16 17.28 -2.98
N ASN A 509 11.33 16.84 -3.46
CA ASN A 509 12.58 17.01 -2.72
C ASN A 509 13.04 18.48 -2.78
N PRO A 510 13.52 19.08 -1.67
CA PRO A 510 13.89 20.50 -1.64
C PRO A 510 15.07 20.89 -2.56
N ASP A 511 15.93 19.93 -2.87
CA ASP A 511 17.12 20.02 -3.72
C ASP A 511 16.84 19.64 -5.19
N ALA A 512 15.75 18.92 -5.47
CA ALA A 512 15.25 18.68 -6.82
C ALA A 512 15.17 19.96 -7.65
N GLY A 513 15.33 19.86 -8.96
CA GLY A 513 15.25 21.04 -9.81
C GLY A 513 15.36 20.76 -11.29
N LEU A 514 14.92 21.73 -12.07
CA LEU A 514 15.10 21.77 -13.51
C LEU A 514 16.19 22.80 -13.83
N TYR A 515 17.16 22.39 -14.64
CA TYR A 515 18.33 23.17 -15.00
C TYR A 515 18.55 23.20 -16.50
N ARG A 516 19.35 24.17 -16.95
CA ARG A 516 19.90 24.25 -18.31
C ARG A 516 21.41 24.41 -18.24
N ILE A 517 22.14 23.63 -19.00
CA ILE A 517 23.59 23.70 -19.15
C ILE A 517 23.90 24.38 -20.47
N ASP A 518 24.59 25.51 -20.39
CA ASP A 518 25.00 26.33 -21.53
C ASP A 518 26.52 26.22 -21.74
N TYR A 519 26.98 26.16 -23.00
CA TYR A 519 28.38 26.41 -23.33
C TYR A 519 28.63 27.92 -23.41
N SER A 520 29.48 28.41 -22.52
CA SER A 520 29.67 29.82 -22.19
C SER A 520 31.15 30.12 -21.83
N PRO A 521 32.06 30.03 -22.80
CA PRO A 521 33.51 30.18 -22.56
C PRO A 521 33.95 31.62 -22.26
N ASN A 522 33.08 32.62 -22.47
CA ASN A 522 33.44 34.03 -22.35
C ASN A 522 32.96 34.66 -21.04
N ASN A 523 31.68 35.00 -20.94
CA ASN A 523 31.09 35.73 -19.82
C ASN A 523 29.84 35.00 -19.38
N LYS A 524 29.78 34.31 -18.25
CA LYS A 524 28.58 33.54 -17.86
C LYS A 524 27.43 34.43 -17.46
N ALA A 525 26.22 33.88 -17.41
CA ALA A 525 25.10 34.59 -16.81
C ALA A 525 25.26 34.60 -15.28
N PRO A 526 24.90 35.71 -14.61
CA PRO A 526 24.93 35.73 -13.16
C PRO A 526 23.88 34.74 -12.61
N GLN A 527 24.22 34.07 -11.52
CA GLN A 527 23.29 33.18 -10.81
C GLN A 527 22.41 34.01 -9.89
N ALA A 528 21.20 34.34 -10.35
CA ALA A 528 20.21 35.07 -9.57
C ALA A 528 19.68 34.21 -8.42
N LYS A 529 19.66 34.75 -7.20
CA LYS A 529 19.15 34.06 -6.01
C LYS A 529 18.28 34.99 -5.17
N ILE A 530 17.05 34.55 -4.90
CA ILE A 530 16.11 35.25 -4.02
C ILE A 530 16.11 34.58 -2.66
N THR A 531 16.26 35.37 -1.60
CA THR A 531 15.87 35.00 -0.24
C THR A 531 14.75 35.93 0.22
N VAL A 532 13.72 35.36 0.85
CA VAL A 532 12.62 36.12 1.45
C VAL A 532 12.46 35.78 2.91
N ASP A 533 11.93 36.70 3.71
CA ASP A 533 11.65 36.46 5.13
C ASP A 533 10.40 35.58 5.34
N ARG A 534 9.48 35.57 4.37
CA ARG A 534 8.33 34.67 4.29
C ARG A 534 7.78 34.60 2.87
N THR A 535 7.24 33.44 2.48
CA THR A 535 6.57 33.21 1.20
C THR A 535 5.05 33.19 1.32
N SER A 536 4.51 33.21 2.55
CA SER A 536 3.07 33.17 2.74
C SER A 536 2.58 33.85 4.02
N SER A 537 1.28 34.13 4.07
CA SER A 537 0.56 34.59 5.26
C SER A 537 -0.91 34.22 5.18
N SER A 538 -1.55 34.06 6.33
CA SER A 538 -2.98 33.77 6.43
C SER A 538 -3.91 34.95 6.15
N GLN A 539 -3.37 36.17 6.14
CA GLN A 539 -4.15 37.40 6.01
C GLN A 539 -3.40 38.45 5.19
N ALA A 540 -4.15 39.30 4.51
CA ALA A 540 -3.65 40.54 3.95
C ALA A 540 -3.68 41.69 4.98
N PRO A 541 -2.77 42.68 4.90
CA PRO A 541 -1.68 42.76 3.94
C PRO A 541 -0.46 41.92 4.37
N LEU A 542 0.27 41.38 3.39
CA LEU A 542 1.56 40.70 3.60
C LEU A 542 2.71 41.59 3.11
N THR A 543 3.58 42.03 4.02
CA THR A 543 4.83 42.69 3.64
C THR A 543 5.97 41.67 3.63
N VAL A 544 6.67 41.56 2.50
CA VAL A 544 7.80 40.65 2.29
C VAL A 544 9.08 41.44 2.09
N GLN A 545 10.14 41.02 2.78
CA GLN A 545 11.51 41.52 2.60
C GLN A 545 12.25 40.59 1.64
N PHE A 546 12.78 41.17 0.56
CA PHE A 546 13.53 40.45 -0.48
C PHE A 546 15.02 40.77 -0.36
N ASP A 547 15.86 39.74 -0.46
CA ASP A 547 17.32 39.85 -0.44
C ASP A 547 17.94 39.02 -1.58
N ALA A 548 18.63 39.71 -2.49
CA ALA A 548 19.37 39.15 -3.61
C ALA A 548 20.88 39.05 -3.37
N SER A 549 21.37 39.31 -2.16
CA SER A 549 22.81 39.34 -1.84
C SER A 549 23.51 37.99 -2.00
N ALA A 550 22.76 36.90 -2.08
CA ALA A 550 23.28 35.57 -2.37
C ALA A 550 23.43 35.29 -3.87
N SER A 551 23.09 36.25 -4.74
CA SER A 551 23.34 36.14 -6.18
C SER A 551 24.83 36.28 -6.45
N THR A 552 25.35 35.47 -7.37
CA THR A 552 26.78 35.40 -7.67
C THR A 552 27.03 35.58 -9.16
N ASP A 553 28.27 35.93 -9.48
CA ASP A 553 28.80 35.97 -10.83
C ASP A 553 30.20 35.36 -10.79
N THR A 554 30.52 34.53 -11.77
CA THR A 554 31.85 33.94 -11.90
C THR A 554 32.87 34.99 -12.33
N GLU A 555 32.43 36.00 -13.07
CA GLU A 555 33.25 37.09 -13.56
C GLU A 555 33.34 38.23 -12.53
N PRO A 556 34.52 38.90 -12.40
CA PRO A 556 34.64 40.03 -11.49
C PRO A 556 33.86 41.23 -12.03
N GLY A 557 32.85 41.68 -11.29
CA GLY A 557 32.04 42.82 -11.71
C GLY A 557 31.04 43.26 -10.64
N THR A 558 30.36 44.37 -10.92
CA THR A 558 29.21 44.82 -10.12
C THR A 558 27.94 44.25 -10.74
N LEU A 559 27.09 43.65 -9.92
CA LEU A 559 25.77 43.19 -10.31
C LEU A 559 24.73 44.31 -10.13
N THR A 560 23.76 44.38 -11.06
CA THR A 560 22.54 45.19 -10.90
C THR A 560 21.33 44.28 -10.70
N TYR A 561 20.32 44.76 -9.98
CA TYR A 561 19.20 43.95 -9.50
C TYR A 561 17.91 44.69 -9.79
N GLU A 562 16.98 44.02 -10.46
CA GLU A 562 15.64 44.53 -10.79
C GLU A 562 14.59 43.53 -10.26
N TRP A 563 13.55 44.03 -9.59
CA TRP A 563 12.47 43.25 -9.01
C TRP A 563 11.13 43.53 -9.69
N ASP A 564 10.41 42.48 -10.06
CA ASP A 564 8.99 42.52 -10.46
C ASP A 564 8.23 41.74 -9.38
N PHE A 565 7.30 42.37 -8.66
CA PHE A 565 6.66 41.72 -7.51
C PHE A 565 5.35 40.99 -7.84
N ASP A 566 4.68 41.32 -8.93
CA ASP A 566 3.39 40.71 -9.32
C ASP A 566 3.49 39.78 -10.54
N GLY A 567 4.65 39.76 -11.20
CA GLY A 567 4.95 38.92 -12.34
C GLY A 567 4.41 39.46 -13.66
N ASP A 568 3.95 40.71 -13.73
CA ASP A 568 3.28 41.28 -14.89
C ASP A 568 4.21 41.58 -16.08
N GLY A 569 5.54 41.53 -15.88
CA GLY A 569 6.53 41.91 -16.89
C GLY A 569 7.30 43.20 -16.58
N THR A 570 6.81 43.99 -15.64
CA THR A 570 7.31 45.31 -15.25
C THR A 570 8.17 45.19 -14.01
N PHE A 571 9.38 45.76 -14.02
CA PHE A 571 10.24 45.78 -12.84
C PHE A 571 9.93 47.02 -12.00
N ASP A 572 9.37 46.81 -10.81
CA ASP A 572 8.85 47.81 -9.89
C ASP A 572 9.93 48.45 -9.01
N ALA A 573 11.02 47.73 -8.75
CA ALA A 573 12.08 48.18 -7.85
C ALA A 573 13.47 47.73 -8.29
N GLU A 574 14.49 48.41 -7.77
CA GLU A 574 15.91 48.09 -8.00
C GLU A 574 16.66 47.92 -6.67
N GLY A 575 17.76 47.17 -6.71
CA GLY A 575 18.73 47.05 -5.62
C GLY A 575 18.79 45.66 -4.99
N VAL A 576 19.89 45.39 -4.27
CA VAL A 576 20.17 44.09 -3.63
C VAL A 576 19.07 43.69 -2.64
N ARG A 577 18.46 44.66 -1.96
CA ARG A 577 17.36 44.45 -1.02
C ARG A 577 16.17 45.32 -1.40
N ALA A 578 14.99 44.75 -1.33
CA ALA A 578 13.74 45.44 -1.59
C ALA A 578 12.64 44.98 -0.61
N SER A 579 11.55 45.74 -0.53
CA SER A 579 10.38 45.42 0.30
C SER A 579 9.13 45.69 -0.53
N HIS A 580 8.19 44.77 -0.50
CA HIS A 580 6.89 44.92 -1.18
C HIS A 580 5.74 44.50 -0.25
N THR A 581 4.59 45.16 -0.38
CA THR A 581 3.38 44.87 0.40
C THR A 581 2.27 44.43 -0.54
N TYR A 582 1.83 43.19 -0.37
CA TYR A 582 0.69 42.61 -1.07
C TYR A 582 -0.58 42.87 -0.23
N ASP A 583 -1.42 43.78 -0.70
CA ASP A 583 -2.60 44.27 0.05
C ASP A 583 -3.85 43.40 -0.10
N GLU A 584 -3.87 42.47 -1.06
CA GLU A 584 -5.02 41.63 -1.37
C GLU A 584 -4.69 40.14 -1.18
N LEU A 585 -5.74 39.34 -1.01
CA LEU A 585 -5.61 37.89 -1.00
C LEU A 585 -5.33 37.41 -2.42
N GLY A 586 -4.33 36.53 -2.60
CA GLY A 586 -3.96 36.02 -3.90
C GLY A 586 -2.61 35.31 -3.91
N GLN A 587 -2.27 34.74 -5.06
CA GLN A 587 -0.92 34.25 -5.37
C GLN A 587 -0.24 35.23 -6.31
N TYR A 588 0.99 35.59 -5.99
CA TYR A 588 1.84 36.51 -6.73
C TYR A 588 3.17 35.81 -7.05
N VAL A 589 3.82 36.20 -8.14
CA VAL A 589 5.12 35.65 -8.52
C VAL A 589 6.16 36.75 -8.54
N ALA A 590 6.95 36.85 -7.47
CA ALA A 590 8.02 37.81 -7.39
C ALA A 590 9.24 37.31 -8.18
N ARG A 591 9.74 38.11 -9.10
CA ARG A 591 10.85 37.80 -10.00
C ARG A 591 12.03 38.72 -9.75
N LEU A 592 13.22 38.15 -9.82
CA LEU A 592 14.49 38.87 -9.76
C LEU A 592 15.22 38.72 -11.08
N ARG A 593 15.62 39.84 -11.67
CA ARG A 593 16.64 39.89 -12.70
C ARG A 593 17.95 40.41 -12.11
N VAL A 594 19.01 39.65 -12.31
CA VAL A 594 20.38 40.07 -12.00
C VAL A 594 21.12 40.25 -13.31
N THR A 595 21.78 41.39 -13.48
CA THR A 595 22.57 41.68 -14.68
C THR A 595 24.02 41.94 -14.29
N ASP A 596 24.94 41.30 -15.00
CA ASP A 596 26.37 41.50 -14.81
C ASP A 596 26.89 42.74 -15.57
N SER A 597 28.20 42.98 -15.43
CA SER A 597 28.86 44.09 -16.14
C SER A 597 29.08 43.84 -17.64
N GLY A 598 28.98 42.59 -18.10
CA GLY A 598 29.02 42.16 -19.49
C GLY A 598 27.66 42.26 -20.20
N GLY A 599 26.59 42.55 -19.47
CA GLY A 599 25.21 42.67 -19.95
C GLY A 599 24.44 41.35 -19.99
N ARG A 600 24.93 40.25 -19.43
CA ARG A 600 24.15 39.02 -19.30
C ARG A 600 23.28 39.03 -18.07
N THR A 601 22.17 38.32 -18.17
CA THR A 601 21.10 38.33 -17.17
C THR A 601 20.80 36.94 -16.65
N GLY A 602 20.71 36.80 -15.33
CA GLY A 602 20.07 35.68 -14.66
C GLY A 602 18.68 36.04 -14.20
N LEU A 603 17.74 35.10 -14.31
CA LEU A 603 16.36 35.25 -13.84
C LEU A 603 16.02 34.13 -12.86
N THR A 604 15.28 34.47 -11.82
CA THR A 604 14.67 33.50 -10.91
C THR A 604 13.38 34.08 -10.34
N SER A 605 12.48 33.24 -9.85
CA SER A 605 11.22 33.66 -9.25
C SER A 605 10.89 32.90 -7.97
N THR A 606 10.03 33.49 -7.16
CA THR A 606 9.45 32.85 -5.98
C THR A 606 7.97 33.18 -5.88
N GLU A 607 7.15 32.20 -5.53
CA GLU A 607 5.71 32.39 -5.33
C GLU A 607 5.45 32.97 -3.93
N ILE A 608 4.60 34.00 -3.87
CA ILE A 608 4.12 34.62 -2.64
C ILE A 608 2.61 34.40 -2.52
N THR A 609 2.15 33.75 -1.45
CA THR A 609 0.73 33.47 -1.21
C THR A 609 0.18 34.29 -0.05
N VAL A 610 -0.89 35.05 -0.28
CA VAL A 610 -1.57 35.86 0.76
C VAL A 610 -2.97 35.33 0.96
N GLY A 611 -3.27 34.82 2.15
CA GLY A 611 -4.55 34.22 2.52
C GLY A 611 -4.51 32.73 2.85
N ASN A 612 -3.36 32.07 2.64
CA ASN A 612 -3.17 30.67 3.00
C ASN A 612 -1.71 30.39 3.36
N THR A 613 -1.46 29.56 4.36
CA THR A 613 -0.12 29.09 4.76
C THR A 613 -0.06 27.57 4.74
N ALA A 614 1.10 26.99 4.43
CA ALA A 614 1.23 25.54 4.44
C ALA A 614 1.03 24.96 5.85
N PRO A 615 0.24 23.88 6.00
CA PRO A 615 0.01 23.27 7.29
C PRO A 615 1.29 22.65 7.82
N LYS A 616 1.54 22.75 9.12
CA LYS A 616 2.66 22.04 9.75
C LYS A 616 2.23 20.62 10.11
N VAL A 617 2.77 19.65 9.38
CA VAL A 617 2.59 18.22 9.65
C VAL A 617 3.68 17.73 10.61
N THR A 618 3.29 16.90 11.57
CA THR A 618 4.23 16.27 12.51
C THR A 618 3.89 14.80 12.70
N ILE A 619 4.90 13.94 12.65
CA ILE A 619 4.78 12.55 13.10
C ILE A 619 5.06 12.56 14.61
N GLU A 620 4.01 12.43 15.42
CA GLU A 620 4.12 12.47 16.89
C GLU A 620 4.66 11.15 17.46
N THR A 621 4.34 10.03 16.81
CA THR A 621 4.91 8.71 17.06
C THR A 621 4.88 7.92 15.76
N PRO A 622 5.87 7.04 15.51
CA PRO A 622 7.11 6.85 16.28
C PRO A 622 8.09 8.02 16.09
N PRO A 623 9.11 8.17 16.95
CA PRO A 623 10.19 9.13 16.73
C PRO A 623 11.07 8.73 15.54
N ASN A 624 11.74 9.73 14.94
CA ASN A 624 12.65 9.52 13.82
C ASN A 624 13.93 8.77 14.25
N GLY A 625 14.37 7.78 13.47
CA GLY A 625 15.49 6.90 13.79
C GLY A 625 15.14 5.74 14.74
N ALA A 626 13.87 5.53 15.06
CA ALA A 626 13.45 4.48 15.97
C ALA A 626 13.63 3.08 15.37
N PHE A 627 13.88 2.09 16.24
CA PHE A 627 14.11 0.72 15.82
C PHE A 627 12.82 -0.11 15.68
N PHE A 628 12.73 -0.92 14.64
CA PHE A 628 11.62 -1.85 14.39
C PHE A 628 12.10 -3.22 13.85
N ASP A 629 11.17 -4.17 13.72
CA ASP A 629 11.38 -5.43 13.02
C ASP A 629 10.44 -5.52 11.82
N TRP A 630 10.97 -5.95 10.68
CA TRP A 630 10.20 -6.23 9.48
C TRP A 630 9.10 -7.28 9.74
N GLY A 631 7.93 -7.06 9.16
CA GLY A 631 6.74 -7.90 9.37
C GLY A 631 5.88 -7.49 10.56
N ASN A 632 6.41 -6.71 11.50
CA ASN A 632 5.63 -6.13 12.58
C ASN A 632 5.09 -4.75 12.16
N ALA A 633 3.86 -4.43 12.55
CA ALA A 633 3.32 -3.11 12.25
C ALA A 633 3.86 -2.06 13.23
N VAL A 634 4.00 -0.83 12.75
CA VAL A 634 4.53 0.30 13.52
C VAL A 634 3.40 1.30 13.79
N PRO A 635 2.92 1.46 15.04
CA PRO A 635 1.87 2.43 15.36
C PRO A 635 2.30 3.85 15.07
N PHE A 636 1.37 4.63 14.52
CA PHE A 636 1.61 6.03 14.23
C PHE A 636 0.52 6.96 14.75
N LYS A 637 0.91 8.20 15.00
CA LYS A 637 0.00 9.33 15.24
C LYS A 637 0.55 10.57 14.55
N ILE A 638 -0.31 11.22 13.77
CA ILE A 638 0.00 12.42 12.99
C ILE A 638 -0.73 13.60 13.61
N GLY A 639 0.03 14.66 13.86
CA GLY A 639 -0.48 15.98 14.19
C GLY A 639 -0.42 16.89 12.96
N VAL A 640 -1.41 17.76 12.83
CA VAL A 640 -1.43 18.84 11.84
C VAL A 640 -1.87 20.10 12.57
N SER A 641 -1.12 21.18 12.39
CA SER A 641 -1.51 22.52 12.84
C SER A 641 -1.47 23.47 11.67
N ASP A 642 -2.56 24.20 11.46
CA ASP A 642 -2.72 25.14 10.36
C ASP A 642 -3.26 26.49 10.88
N ALA A 643 -2.79 27.61 10.32
CA ALA A 643 -3.17 28.93 10.85
C ALA A 643 -4.62 29.28 10.49
N GLU A 644 -5.12 28.76 9.38
CA GLU A 644 -6.44 29.01 8.82
C GLU A 644 -7.46 27.94 9.27
N ASP A 645 -7.06 26.67 9.28
CA ASP A 645 -7.89 25.51 9.56
C ASP A 645 -7.80 25.00 11.03
N GLY A 646 -6.80 25.45 11.79
CA GLY A 646 -6.56 25.06 13.18
C GLY A 646 -5.86 23.70 13.35
N ASP A 647 -5.90 23.15 14.57
CA ASP A 647 -5.13 21.95 14.96
C ASP A 647 -5.91 20.62 14.81
N ASN A 648 -7.05 20.63 14.12
CA ASN A 648 -7.90 19.46 13.94
C ASN A 648 -7.89 19.00 12.48
N PRO A 649 -6.92 18.16 12.06
CA PRO A 649 -6.86 17.69 10.68
C PRO A 649 -8.12 16.93 10.28
N VAL A 650 -8.53 17.12 9.02
CA VAL A 650 -9.45 16.20 8.37
C VAL A 650 -8.68 14.91 8.06
N CYS A 651 -8.74 13.91 8.95
CA CYS A 651 -7.88 12.73 8.87
C CYS A 651 -7.92 11.95 7.55
N SER A 652 -9.01 12.02 6.79
CA SER A 652 -9.07 11.42 5.46
C SER A 652 -8.19 12.10 4.40
N ARG A 653 -7.66 13.30 4.70
CA ARG A 653 -6.71 14.05 3.85
C ARG A 653 -5.26 13.88 4.25
N VAL A 654 -5.00 13.35 5.45
CA VAL A 654 -3.63 12.93 5.81
C VAL A 654 -3.33 11.70 4.96
N GLN A 655 -2.39 11.83 4.03
CA GLN A 655 -1.87 10.75 3.23
C GLN A 655 -0.54 10.30 3.82
N TRP A 656 -0.28 9.01 3.84
CA TRP A 656 0.99 8.48 4.26
C TRP A 656 1.44 7.35 3.34
N THR A 657 2.75 7.24 3.19
CA THR A 657 3.44 6.20 2.44
C THR A 657 4.53 5.64 3.36
N PHE A 658 4.47 4.35 3.66
CA PHE A 658 5.61 3.60 4.18
C PHE A 658 6.32 2.95 2.98
N GLY A 659 7.62 3.11 2.90
CA GLY A 659 8.49 2.50 1.90
C GLY A 659 9.64 1.72 2.52
N LEU A 660 10.19 0.82 1.72
CA LEU A 660 11.45 0.15 1.98
C LEU A 660 12.54 1.00 1.33
N GLY A 661 13.35 1.66 2.16
CA GLY A 661 14.59 2.26 1.74
C GLY A 661 15.65 1.16 1.60
N HIS A 662 16.44 1.23 0.54
CA HIS A 662 17.68 0.47 0.46
C HIS A 662 18.75 1.29 -0.25
N ASP A 663 19.96 1.26 0.31
CA ASP A 663 21.09 2.08 -0.09
C ASP A 663 20.69 3.56 -0.26
N ALA A 664 20.71 4.06 -1.50
CA ALA A 664 20.46 5.45 -1.85
C ALA A 664 19.01 5.75 -2.29
N HIS A 665 18.14 4.74 -2.43
CA HIS A 665 16.76 4.96 -2.86
C HIS A 665 15.73 4.23 -1.99
N ALA A 666 14.46 4.39 -2.33
CA ALA A 666 13.39 3.70 -1.64
C ALA A 666 12.27 3.32 -2.60
N HIS A 667 11.55 2.25 -2.26
CA HIS A 667 10.34 1.83 -2.95
C HIS A 667 9.10 1.99 -2.05
N PRO A 668 8.00 2.58 -2.54
CA PRO A 668 6.76 2.64 -1.77
C PRO A 668 6.17 1.23 -1.59
N GLU A 669 5.92 0.85 -0.35
CA GLU A 669 5.42 -0.48 0.01
C GLU A 669 3.95 -0.44 0.39
N THR A 670 3.57 0.45 1.32
CA THR A 670 2.17 0.61 1.73
C THR A 670 1.79 2.07 1.78
N THR A 671 0.62 2.38 1.23
CA THR A 671 0.06 3.74 1.22
C THR A 671 -1.30 3.72 1.89
N GLY A 672 -1.66 4.83 2.52
CA GLY A 672 -2.95 4.96 3.17
C GLY A 672 -3.27 6.37 3.60
N THR A 673 -4.36 6.48 4.34
CA THR A 673 -4.83 7.76 4.89
C THR A 673 -5.20 7.63 6.35
N GLY A 674 -5.13 8.71 7.11
CA GLY A 674 -5.56 8.75 8.52
C GLY A 674 -4.54 9.40 9.44
N CYS A 675 -5.01 9.94 10.57
CA CYS A 675 -4.15 10.56 11.58
C CYS A 675 -3.58 9.56 12.61
N SER A 676 -4.09 8.33 12.66
CA SER A 676 -3.58 7.31 13.57
C SER A 676 -3.86 5.90 13.04
N GLY A 677 -3.04 4.94 13.45
CA GLY A 677 -3.12 3.56 12.99
C GLY A 677 -1.81 2.83 13.23
N ALA A 678 -1.49 1.87 12.38
CA ALA A 678 -0.17 1.27 12.31
C ALA A 678 0.22 1.06 10.83
N TRP A 679 1.47 1.34 10.49
CA TRP A 679 2.02 1.02 9.17
C TRP A 679 2.38 -0.45 9.14
N ALA A 680 1.86 -1.19 8.16
CA ALA A 680 2.27 -2.57 7.95
C ALA A 680 3.65 -2.57 7.27
N THR A 681 4.60 -3.29 7.86
CA THR A 681 5.94 -3.44 7.28
C THR A 681 6.06 -4.81 6.59
N PRO A 682 6.66 -4.89 5.39
CA PRO A 682 6.80 -6.15 4.66
C PRO A 682 7.75 -7.11 5.39
N ALA A 683 7.27 -8.32 5.70
CA ALA A 683 8.10 -9.35 6.35
C ALA A 683 9.24 -9.87 5.44
N ASN A 684 9.10 -9.67 4.12
CA ASN A 684 10.04 -10.10 3.10
C ASN A 684 11.08 -9.04 2.71
N ALA A 685 11.09 -7.87 3.35
CA ALA A 685 12.12 -6.85 3.12
C ALA A 685 13.56 -7.41 3.15
N PRO A 686 13.92 -8.38 4.03
CA PRO A 686 15.27 -8.97 4.01
C PRO A 686 15.62 -9.77 2.73
N GLU A 687 14.68 -10.03 1.83
CA GLU A 687 14.91 -10.77 0.59
C GLU A 687 15.50 -9.90 -0.55
N HIS A 688 15.75 -8.60 -0.30
CA HIS A 688 16.49 -7.73 -1.20
C HIS A 688 17.98 -8.11 -1.32
N GLY A 689 18.50 -8.91 -0.37
CA GLY A 689 19.90 -9.33 -0.34
C GLY A 689 20.48 -9.11 1.04
N GLU A 690 21.44 -9.94 1.43
CA GLU A 690 22.10 -9.79 2.74
C GLU A 690 23.11 -8.62 2.75
N THR A 691 23.50 -8.14 1.57
CA THR A 691 24.45 -7.02 1.34
C THR A 691 23.81 -5.63 1.34
N GLU A 692 22.49 -5.55 1.24
CA GLU A 692 21.78 -4.26 1.01
C GLU A 692 21.47 -3.54 2.32
N ASN A 693 21.64 -2.21 2.34
CA ASN A 693 21.28 -1.41 3.50
C ASN A 693 19.77 -1.15 3.58
N ILE A 694 19.00 -2.08 4.13
CA ILE A 694 17.53 -1.94 4.20
C ILE A 694 17.04 -1.13 5.41
N TYR A 695 16.10 -0.20 5.22
CA TYR A 695 15.47 0.59 6.28
C TYR A 695 14.02 0.99 5.95
N GLY A 696 13.26 1.42 6.95
CA GLY A 696 11.89 1.90 6.75
C GLY A 696 11.88 3.40 6.50
N VAL A 697 11.18 3.86 5.47
CA VAL A 697 10.95 5.28 5.18
C VAL A 697 9.47 5.57 5.31
N VAL A 698 9.11 6.69 5.91
CA VAL A 698 7.74 7.18 5.93
C VAL A 698 7.68 8.61 5.44
N VAL A 699 6.73 8.87 4.54
CA VAL A 699 6.34 10.21 4.09
C VAL A 699 4.88 10.41 4.46
N VAL A 700 4.58 11.52 5.12
CA VAL A 700 3.23 11.95 5.47
C VAL A 700 2.99 13.31 4.85
N SER A 701 1.86 13.46 4.17
CA SER A 701 1.46 14.73 3.57
C SER A 701 0.02 15.10 3.94
N TYR A 702 -0.25 16.38 4.02
CA TYR A 702 -1.58 16.93 4.26
C TYR A 702 -1.75 18.21 3.45
N ARG A 703 -2.78 18.25 2.61
CA ARG A 703 -3.18 19.47 1.90
C ARG A 703 -4.36 20.11 2.62
N ASP A 704 -4.21 21.39 2.95
CA ASP A 704 -5.25 22.21 3.58
C ASP A 704 -6.42 22.50 2.63
N ASN A 705 -7.39 23.32 3.05
CA ASN A 705 -8.53 23.73 2.21
C ASN A 705 -8.21 24.82 1.18
N GLY A 706 -7.09 25.51 1.29
CA GLY A 706 -6.87 26.80 0.65
C GLY A 706 -7.84 27.87 1.16
N ALA A 707 -7.90 28.99 0.43
CA ALA A 707 -8.77 30.11 0.77
C ALA A 707 -9.36 30.78 -0.49
N GLY A 708 -10.65 30.53 -0.77
CA GLY A 708 -11.31 31.09 -1.96
C GLY A 708 -10.71 30.53 -3.25
N ASP A 709 -10.14 31.40 -4.08
CA ASP A 709 -9.43 31.03 -5.32
C ASP A 709 -7.96 30.64 -5.07
N ILE A 710 -7.45 30.79 -3.84
CA ILE A 710 -6.09 30.40 -3.47
C ILE A 710 -6.07 28.88 -3.26
N PRO A 711 -5.21 28.14 -3.99
CA PRO A 711 -5.13 26.70 -3.87
C PRO A 711 -4.64 26.27 -2.49
N GLY A 712 -5.02 25.06 -2.08
CA GLY A 712 -4.57 24.53 -0.80
C GLY A 712 -3.08 24.20 -0.79
N ALA A 713 -2.39 24.56 0.29
CA ALA A 713 -0.97 24.35 0.44
C ALA A 713 -0.69 22.96 1.04
N LEU A 714 0.49 22.41 0.70
CA LEU A 714 0.91 21.08 1.12
C LEU A 714 1.88 21.18 2.30
N GLY A 715 1.53 20.53 3.40
CA GLY A 715 2.43 20.25 4.50
C GLY A 715 2.92 18.81 4.44
N GLU A 716 4.18 18.56 4.81
CA GLU A 716 4.76 17.23 4.81
C GLU A 716 5.66 16.98 6.02
N ALA A 717 5.81 15.71 6.38
CA ALA A 717 6.77 15.23 7.37
C ALA A 717 7.33 13.87 6.92
N THR A 718 8.61 13.63 7.22
CA THR A 718 9.26 12.35 6.93
C THR A 718 9.89 11.74 8.18
N LEU A 719 10.13 10.45 8.12
CA LEU A 719 10.64 9.62 9.19
C LEU A 719 11.44 8.45 8.60
N ILE A 720 12.59 8.13 9.20
CA ILE A 720 13.37 6.92 8.97
C ILE A 720 13.20 5.99 10.18
N LEU A 721 12.97 4.71 9.92
CA LEU A 721 12.91 3.63 10.90
C LEU A 721 14.06 2.67 10.65
N ASN A 722 14.83 2.37 11.68
CA ASN A 722 16.00 1.51 11.57
C ASN A 722 15.61 0.05 11.84
N PRO A 723 16.04 -0.92 11.01
CA PRO A 723 15.98 -2.31 11.43
C PRO A 723 16.83 -2.49 12.69
N LYS A 724 16.47 -3.46 13.55
CA LYS A 724 17.27 -3.75 14.74
C LYS A 724 18.67 -4.25 14.42
N GLN A 725 18.87 -4.87 13.26
CA GLN A 725 20.19 -5.25 12.75
C GLN A 725 20.71 -4.12 11.87
N MET A 726 21.79 -3.45 12.29
CA MET A 726 22.52 -2.48 11.47
C MET A 726 23.92 -3.01 11.20
N GLN A 727 24.33 -3.07 9.93
CA GLN A 727 25.69 -3.50 9.57
C GLN A 727 26.67 -2.34 9.70
N ALA A 728 27.92 -2.66 10.07
CA ALA A 728 28.96 -1.66 10.28
C ALA A 728 29.35 -0.94 8.99
N GLU A 729 29.34 -1.66 7.88
CA GLU A 729 29.62 -1.19 6.53
C GLU A 729 28.57 -0.21 5.99
N HIS A 730 27.35 -0.20 6.55
CA HIS A 730 26.25 0.69 6.14
C HIS A 730 26.17 1.97 6.99
N ALA A 731 27.27 2.36 7.63
CA ALA A 731 27.30 3.60 8.41
C ALA A 731 27.16 4.82 7.48
N ASP A 732 26.22 5.71 7.80
CA ASP A 732 25.92 6.93 7.02
C ASP A 732 27.12 7.87 6.88
N ALA A 733 28.05 7.81 7.83
CA ALA A 733 29.32 8.53 7.74
C ALA A 733 30.44 7.78 8.45
N THR A 734 31.66 7.90 7.94
CA THR A 734 32.84 7.25 8.51
C THR A 734 34.06 8.17 8.50
N SER A 735 35.06 7.83 9.32
CA SER A 735 36.37 8.48 9.33
C SER A 735 37.44 7.50 9.74
N GLY A 736 38.44 7.31 8.87
CA GLY A 736 39.65 6.51 9.14
C GLY A 736 39.49 5.00 9.00
N VAL A 737 38.28 4.50 8.75
CA VAL A 737 38.00 3.07 8.64
C VAL A 737 38.03 2.56 7.20
N THR A 738 38.02 1.24 7.01
CA THR A 738 37.94 0.61 5.69
C THR A 738 36.93 -0.53 5.69
N THR A 739 36.08 -0.58 4.67
CA THR A 739 35.18 -1.73 4.44
C THR A 739 35.91 -2.82 3.67
N THR A 740 35.81 -4.06 4.14
CA THR A 740 36.46 -5.22 3.49
C THR A 740 35.51 -6.40 3.40
N ALA A 741 35.58 -7.17 2.32
CA ALA A 741 34.76 -8.37 2.14
C ALA A 741 35.15 -9.50 3.13
N ASP A 742 34.15 -10.19 3.68
CA ASP A 742 34.30 -11.34 4.58
C ASP A 742 33.05 -12.24 4.50
N ASP A 743 33.17 -13.43 3.91
CA ASP A 743 32.05 -14.38 3.76
C ASP A 743 31.40 -14.81 5.09
N GLY A 744 32.13 -14.66 6.21
CA GLY A 744 31.64 -14.96 7.54
C GLY A 744 30.91 -13.79 8.21
N ALA A 745 30.97 -12.59 7.63
CA ALA A 745 30.20 -11.43 8.07
C ALA A 745 28.73 -11.55 7.65
N SER A 746 27.85 -10.87 8.37
CA SER A 746 26.40 -10.95 8.18
C SER A 746 25.98 -10.29 6.86
N GLY A 747 26.63 -9.19 6.47
CA GLY A 747 26.42 -8.50 5.20
C GLY A 747 27.48 -8.77 4.13
N LYS A 748 28.30 -9.82 4.30
CA LYS A 748 29.50 -10.12 3.48
C LYS A 748 30.61 -9.07 3.51
N PHE A 749 30.45 -8.01 4.29
CA PHE A 749 31.45 -7.00 4.52
C PHE A 749 31.64 -6.74 6.02
N LYS A 750 32.75 -6.09 6.36
CA LYS A 750 33.06 -5.67 7.73
C LYS A 750 33.88 -4.39 7.72
N VAL A 751 33.82 -3.66 8.83
CA VAL A 751 34.67 -2.50 9.09
C VAL A 751 35.98 -2.95 9.74
N THR A 752 37.10 -2.55 9.12
CA THR A 752 38.48 -2.80 9.54
C THR A 752 39.24 -1.49 9.68
N SER A 753 40.53 -1.56 10.05
CA SER A 753 41.39 -0.39 10.30
C SER A 753 40.78 0.58 11.31
N PHE A 754 40.01 0.06 12.27
CA PHE A 754 39.23 0.89 13.18
C PHE A 754 40.11 1.31 14.37
N ASP A 755 41.00 2.28 14.13
CA ASP A 755 42.02 2.73 15.07
C ASP A 755 41.49 3.75 16.08
N ALA A 756 42.35 4.12 17.04
CA ALA A 756 42.01 5.11 18.06
C ALA A 756 41.83 6.50 17.45
N GLY A 757 40.61 7.04 17.54
CA GLY A 757 40.24 8.34 16.97
C GLY A 757 39.33 8.23 15.74
N ASP A 758 39.26 7.04 15.14
CA ASP A 758 38.37 6.74 14.02
C ASP A 758 36.94 6.53 14.52
N TRP A 759 35.98 6.63 13.59
CA TRP A 759 34.57 6.45 13.91
C TRP A 759 33.73 6.03 12.70
N ILE A 760 32.61 5.42 13.03
CA ILE A 760 31.45 5.23 12.15
C ILE A 760 30.23 5.87 12.81
N ALA A 761 29.27 6.35 12.03
CA ALA A 761 28.09 7.04 12.53
C ALA A 761 26.80 6.61 11.83
N TYR A 762 25.71 6.62 12.58
CA TYR A 762 24.35 6.38 12.10
C TYR A 762 23.44 7.55 12.47
N ASP A 763 22.65 8.06 11.53
CA ASP A 763 21.80 9.23 11.67
C ASP A 763 20.58 9.14 10.73
N PRO A 764 19.33 9.13 11.23
CA PRO A 764 18.92 9.30 12.62
C PRO A 764 18.87 8.00 13.43
N VAL A 765 19.05 8.09 14.75
CA VAL A 765 18.81 7.00 15.73
C VAL A 765 17.88 7.50 16.85
N ASP A 766 17.00 6.64 17.36
CA ASP A 766 16.25 6.83 18.61
C ASP A 766 16.12 5.49 19.36
N PHE A 767 16.54 5.47 20.63
CA PHE A 767 16.59 4.24 21.44
C PHE A 767 15.27 3.86 22.12
N THR A 768 14.13 4.45 21.72
CA THR A 768 12.81 4.11 22.27
C THR A 768 12.57 2.60 22.17
N GLY A 769 12.30 1.98 23.32
CA GLY A 769 12.04 0.54 23.41
C GLY A 769 13.28 -0.35 23.30
N ILE A 770 14.50 0.21 23.23
CA ILE A 770 15.78 -0.52 23.19
C ILE A 770 16.49 -0.48 24.55
N GLY A 771 16.96 -1.64 25.02
CA GLY A 771 17.60 -1.79 26.33
C GLY A 771 19.03 -2.33 26.28
N ALA A 772 19.46 -2.91 25.16
CA ALA A 772 20.81 -3.43 24.97
C ALA A 772 21.20 -3.41 23.49
N VAL A 773 22.48 -3.62 23.20
CA VAL A 773 23.01 -3.88 21.86
C VAL A 773 23.88 -5.12 21.90
N GLN A 774 23.74 -5.98 20.89
CA GLN A 774 24.66 -7.06 20.62
C GLN A 774 25.59 -6.63 19.49
N THR A 775 26.87 -6.49 19.78
CA THR A 775 27.88 -6.13 18.78
C THR A 775 28.58 -7.40 18.33
N ARG A 776 28.57 -7.66 17.02
CA ARG A 776 29.35 -8.74 16.40
C ARG A 776 30.68 -8.16 15.93
N ALA A 777 31.77 -8.63 16.52
CA ALA A 777 33.12 -8.11 16.30
C ALA A 777 34.18 -9.21 16.45
N SER A 778 35.41 -8.95 15.99
CA SER A 778 36.58 -9.80 16.23
C SER A 778 37.78 -8.94 16.65
N GLY A 779 38.86 -9.55 17.14
CA GLY A 779 40.05 -8.85 17.63
C GLY A 779 40.07 -8.66 19.15
N GLU A 780 40.64 -7.55 19.60
CA GLU A 780 40.72 -7.15 21.01
C GLU A 780 40.68 -5.62 21.11
N GLY A 781 39.74 -5.09 21.89
CA GLY A 781 39.67 -3.65 22.09
C GLY A 781 38.35 -3.20 22.68
N THR A 782 38.08 -1.90 22.57
CA THR A 782 36.90 -1.27 23.15
C THR A 782 36.22 -0.37 22.13
N LEU A 783 34.95 -0.65 21.85
CA LEU A 783 34.07 0.27 21.12
C LEU A 783 33.32 1.15 22.12
N SER A 784 33.20 2.43 21.81
CA SER A 784 32.53 3.44 22.63
C SER A 784 31.37 4.04 21.85
N LEU A 785 30.17 3.89 22.40
CA LEU A 785 28.93 4.44 21.84
C LEU A 785 28.73 5.86 22.39
N ARG A 786 28.70 6.83 21.48
CA ARG A 786 28.69 8.28 21.78
C ARG A 786 27.51 8.95 21.06
N TRP A 787 27.09 10.10 21.56
CA TRP A 787 25.89 10.79 21.07
C TRP A 787 26.19 12.19 20.54
N GLY A 788 25.76 12.48 19.31
CA GLY A 788 25.86 13.79 18.67
C GLY A 788 27.27 14.25 18.27
N SER A 789 28.33 13.65 18.82
CA SER A 789 29.73 13.94 18.47
C SER A 789 30.62 12.72 18.73
N PRO A 790 31.63 12.45 17.88
CA PRO A 790 32.62 11.38 18.13
C PRO A 790 33.52 11.66 19.33
N THR A 791 33.54 12.89 19.85
CA THR A 791 34.34 13.28 21.04
C THR A 791 33.52 13.40 22.32
N ALA A 792 32.19 13.25 22.27
CA ALA A 792 31.33 13.27 23.45
C ALA A 792 31.60 12.07 24.35
N GLU A 793 31.46 12.21 25.68
CA GLU A 793 31.60 11.08 26.61
C GLU A 793 30.70 9.90 26.21
N PRO A 794 31.20 8.65 26.27
CA PRO A 794 30.42 7.51 25.84
C PRO A 794 29.29 7.22 26.84
N PHE A 795 28.09 6.98 26.33
CA PHE A 795 26.97 6.55 27.15
C PHE A 795 26.96 5.04 27.39
N ALA A 796 27.68 4.29 26.55
CA ALA A 796 27.92 2.87 26.69
C ALA A 796 29.26 2.46 26.05
N THR A 797 29.81 1.34 26.52
CA THR A 797 31.10 0.81 26.08
C THR A 797 30.99 -0.69 25.86
N VAL A 798 31.53 -1.18 24.75
CA VAL A 798 31.57 -2.59 24.37
C VAL A 798 33.01 -3.07 24.46
N ALA A 799 33.32 -3.93 25.42
CA ALA A 799 34.64 -4.55 25.55
C ALA A 799 34.68 -5.82 24.69
N VAL A 800 35.43 -5.78 23.59
CA VAL A 800 35.63 -6.93 22.68
C VAL A 800 36.79 -7.77 23.23
N PRO A 801 36.52 -9.00 23.71
CA PRO A 801 37.56 -9.84 24.29
C PRO A 801 38.50 -10.41 23.22
N PRO A 802 39.79 -10.65 23.55
CA PRO A 802 40.74 -11.17 22.56
C PRO A 802 40.28 -12.46 21.89
N GLY A 803 40.21 -12.46 20.55
CA GLY A 803 39.91 -13.64 19.75
C GLY A 803 40.03 -13.43 18.23
N SER A 804 40.37 -14.49 17.51
CA SER A 804 40.64 -14.46 16.06
C SER A 804 39.42 -14.77 15.17
N GLY A 805 38.21 -14.72 15.72
CA GLY A 805 36.97 -15.02 14.99
C GLY A 805 35.79 -14.25 15.57
N TRP A 806 34.64 -14.31 14.90
CA TRP A 806 33.46 -13.56 15.29
C TRP A 806 32.98 -13.88 16.71
N GLN A 807 32.77 -12.83 17.48
CA GLN A 807 32.22 -12.85 18.82
C GLN A 807 31.03 -11.91 18.89
N THR A 808 30.05 -12.25 19.73
CA THR A 808 28.93 -11.38 20.02
C THR A 808 29.02 -10.90 21.47
N VAL A 809 29.14 -9.59 21.65
CA VAL A 809 29.20 -8.94 22.96
C VAL A 809 27.89 -8.21 23.20
N THR A 810 27.21 -8.54 24.31
CA THR A 810 25.97 -7.83 24.71
C THR A 810 26.29 -6.73 25.71
N THR A 811 25.94 -5.50 25.38
CA THR A 811 26.10 -4.33 26.26
C THR A 811 24.74 -3.73 26.59
N ALA A 812 24.46 -3.54 27.88
CA ALA A 812 23.24 -2.86 28.33
C ALA A 812 23.31 -1.35 28.04
N LEU A 813 22.21 -0.78 27.55
CA LEU A 813 22.10 0.64 27.19
C LEU A 813 21.30 1.42 28.26
N GLY A 814 21.62 1.22 29.54
CA GLY A 814 20.87 1.81 30.65
C GLY A 814 20.87 3.33 30.73
N ASN A 815 21.85 3.99 30.08
CA ASN A 815 21.98 5.44 29.98
C ASN A 815 21.82 5.95 28.54
N ALA A 816 21.09 5.22 27.69
CA ALA A 816 20.85 5.63 26.32
C ALA A 816 20.26 7.07 26.27
N PRO A 817 20.74 7.91 25.34
CA PRO A 817 20.14 9.22 25.07
C PRO A 817 18.65 9.10 24.73
N LYS A 818 17.90 10.19 24.97
CA LYS A 818 16.48 10.30 24.61
C LYS A 818 16.31 11.20 23.39
N GLY A 819 15.33 10.85 22.56
CA GLY A 819 15.02 11.56 21.33
C GLY A 819 15.94 11.18 20.18
N THR A 820 15.62 11.73 19.01
CA THR A 820 16.37 11.50 17.77
C THR A 820 17.73 12.21 17.77
N GLY A 821 18.74 11.54 17.22
CA GLY A 821 20.04 12.14 16.92
C GLY A 821 21.03 11.13 16.35
N ARG A 822 22.30 11.55 16.28
CA ARG A 822 23.37 10.77 15.65
C ARG A 822 24.11 9.89 16.64
N LEU A 823 24.17 8.59 16.36
CA LEU A 823 24.99 7.62 17.07
C LEU A 823 26.39 7.59 16.47
N TYR A 824 27.42 7.82 17.28
CA TYR A 824 28.81 7.59 16.91
C TYR A 824 29.35 6.34 17.60
N VAL A 825 30.06 5.50 16.86
CA VAL A 825 30.89 4.43 17.42
C VAL A 825 32.35 4.80 17.20
N THR A 826 33.14 4.87 18.26
CA THR A 826 34.60 5.08 18.19
C THR A 826 35.33 3.85 18.74
N SER A 827 36.54 3.60 18.27
CA SER A 827 37.35 2.47 18.69
C SER A 827 38.58 2.89 19.53
N SER A 828 39.11 1.94 20.32
CA SER A 828 40.45 2.04 20.92
C SER A 828 41.57 1.49 20.03
N GLY A 829 41.23 1.01 18.83
CA GLY A 829 42.10 0.17 17.99
C GLY A 829 41.94 -1.32 18.28
N GLY A 830 42.32 -2.15 17.29
CA GLY A 830 42.45 -3.61 17.43
C GLY A 830 41.17 -4.43 17.23
N VAL A 831 40.08 -3.82 16.75
CA VAL A 831 38.78 -4.47 16.54
C VAL A 831 38.34 -4.39 15.08
N GLU A 832 37.71 -5.46 14.61
CA GLU A 832 36.96 -5.50 13.36
C GLU A 832 35.48 -5.65 13.70
N VAL A 833 34.60 -4.93 13.00
CA VAL A 833 33.18 -4.87 13.34
C VAL A 833 32.34 -5.32 12.16
N ASP A 834 31.45 -6.28 12.42
CA ASP A 834 30.45 -6.77 11.47
C ASP A 834 29.16 -5.95 11.60
N GLY A 835 28.60 -5.86 12.82
CA GLY A 835 27.37 -5.10 12.99
C GLY A 835 26.84 -5.05 14.41
N PHE A 836 25.68 -4.42 14.53
CA PHE A 836 25.00 -4.10 15.78
C PHE A 836 23.54 -4.59 15.72
N ALA A 837 23.18 -5.53 16.60
CA ALA A 837 21.81 -5.99 16.79
C ALA A 837 21.21 -5.36 18.05
N PHE A 838 20.40 -4.31 17.89
CA PHE A 838 19.73 -3.62 18.99
C PHE A 838 18.61 -4.47 19.59
N GLN A 839 18.60 -4.58 20.91
CA GLN A 839 17.74 -5.49 21.66
C GLN A 839 16.65 -4.72 22.40
N GLY A 840 15.41 -5.18 22.24
CA GLY A 840 14.24 -4.60 22.89
C GLY A 840 12.99 -4.72 22.02
N GLY A 841 11.89 -4.13 22.45
CA GLY A 841 10.65 -4.08 21.66
C GLY A 841 10.77 -3.17 20.44
N GLY A 842 11.57 -2.11 20.54
CA GLY A 842 11.54 -1.03 19.56
C GLY A 842 10.19 -0.31 19.58
N VAL A 843 9.79 0.25 18.43
CA VAL A 843 8.50 0.96 18.26
C VAL A 843 7.41 0.14 17.59
N ALA A 844 7.71 -1.07 17.12
CA ALA A 844 6.70 -1.94 16.53
C ALA A 844 5.73 -2.50 17.59
N ASP A 845 4.47 -2.66 17.22
CA ASP A 845 3.43 -3.20 18.10
C ASP A 845 3.25 -4.70 17.91
N SER A 846 3.72 -5.44 18.90
CA SER A 846 3.65 -6.90 18.96
C SER A 846 2.74 -7.40 20.09
N THR A 847 1.99 -6.50 20.74
CA THR A 847 1.18 -6.85 21.90
C THR A 847 -0.27 -7.05 21.47
N PRO A 848 -0.87 -8.24 21.63
CA PRO A 848 -2.27 -8.44 21.29
C PRO A 848 -3.25 -7.71 22.22
N PRO A 849 -4.41 -7.27 21.71
CA PRO A 849 -5.44 -6.64 22.53
C PRO A 849 -5.92 -7.52 23.69
N ALA A 850 -6.26 -6.89 24.80
CA ALA A 850 -7.02 -7.53 25.87
C ALA A 850 -8.53 -7.35 25.63
N VAL A 851 -9.30 -8.44 25.64
CA VAL A 851 -10.75 -8.42 25.34
C VAL A 851 -11.63 -8.80 26.50
N ARG A 852 -12.81 -8.19 26.56
CA ARG A 852 -13.88 -8.51 27.51
C ARG A 852 -15.25 -8.42 26.84
N ALA A 853 -16.14 -9.33 27.20
CA ALA A 853 -17.55 -9.27 26.81
C ALA A 853 -18.43 -8.88 28.01
N THR A 854 -19.50 -8.14 27.73
CA THR A 854 -20.62 -7.91 28.65
C THR A 854 -21.93 -8.27 27.96
N LEU A 855 -22.88 -8.81 28.73
CA LEU A 855 -24.21 -9.17 28.26
C LEU A 855 -25.24 -8.18 28.81
N ASN A 856 -26.31 -7.94 28.05
CA ASN A 856 -27.48 -7.19 28.50
C ASN A 856 -28.77 -7.95 28.10
N PRO A 857 -29.59 -8.41 29.06
CA PRO A 857 -29.42 -8.25 30.50
C PRO A 857 -28.17 -8.97 31.04
N ALA A 858 -27.56 -8.40 32.08
CA ALA A 858 -26.30 -8.92 32.64
C ALA A 858 -26.46 -10.31 33.24
N GLU A 859 -27.63 -10.58 33.82
CA GLU A 859 -27.98 -11.87 34.42
C GLU A 859 -29.20 -12.48 33.70
N PRO A 860 -29.29 -13.83 33.62
CA PRO A 860 -30.44 -14.53 33.10
C PRO A 860 -31.76 -14.14 33.82
N ASN A 861 -32.80 -13.83 33.05
CA ASN A 861 -34.11 -13.41 33.54
C ASN A 861 -35.18 -14.53 33.51
N GLY A 862 -34.76 -15.77 33.24
CA GLY A 862 -35.54 -17.01 33.38
C GLY A 862 -34.94 -17.95 34.42
N ALA A 863 -35.57 -19.11 34.60
CA ALA A 863 -35.10 -20.14 35.53
C ALA A 863 -33.81 -20.82 35.03
N ASN A 864 -33.05 -21.45 35.94
CA ASN A 864 -31.89 -22.30 35.63
C ASN A 864 -30.81 -21.66 34.73
N GLY A 865 -30.65 -20.35 34.80
CA GLY A 865 -29.65 -19.61 34.01
C GLY A 865 -30.04 -19.39 32.55
N TRP A 866 -31.34 -19.46 32.22
CA TRP A 866 -31.86 -19.14 30.88
C TRP A 866 -32.30 -17.68 30.78
N TYR A 867 -32.04 -17.07 29.63
CA TYR A 867 -32.65 -15.81 29.25
C TYR A 867 -33.99 -16.07 28.57
N THR A 868 -34.99 -15.25 28.89
CA THR A 868 -36.34 -15.30 28.33
C THR A 868 -36.55 -14.32 27.17
N GLY A 869 -35.48 -13.72 26.66
CA GLY A 869 -35.52 -12.78 25.55
C GLY A 869 -34.19 -12.74 24.81
N ASN A 870 -34.10 -11.89 23.79
CA ASN A 870 -32.83 -11.66 23.11
C ASN A 870 -31.80 -11.07 24.09
N VAL A 871 -30.53 -11.44 23.92
CA VAL A 871 -29.41 -10.95 24.73
C VAL A 871 -28.53 -10.07 23.86
N THR A 872 -28.12 -8.90 24.36
CA THR A 872 -27.14 -8.06 23.65
C THR A 872 -25.74 -8.36 24.15
N LEU A 873 -24.82 -8.63 23.23
CA LEU A 873 -23.38 -8.81 23.47
C LEU A 873 -22.65 -7.51 23.14
N THR A 874 -21.87 -6.99 24.09
CA THR A 874 -20.92 -5.90 23.84
C THR A 874 -19.50 -6.43 24.05
N VAL A 875 -18.66 -6.32 23.03
CA VAL A 875 -17.23 -6.70 23.11
C VAL A 875 -16.40 -5.42 23.23
N THR A 876 -15.71 -5.27 24.34
CA THR A 876 -14.76 -4.18 24.58
C THR A 876 -13.34 -4.72 24.52
N ALA A 877 -12.41 -3.88 24.05
CA ALA A 877 -11.00 -4.25 23.98
C ALA A 877 -10.13 -3.05 24.33
N THR A 878 -9.00 -3.31 24.99
CA THR A 878 -7.94 -2.35 25.31
C THR A 878 -6.63 -2.86 24.78
N ASP A 879 -5.79 -1.96 24.31
CA ASP A 879 -4.52 -2.28 23.68
C ASP A 879 -3.54 -1.11 23.91
N ASN A 880 -2.23 -1.36 23.80
CA ASN A 880 -1.19 -0.33 23.79
C ASN A 880 -1.11 0.39 22.43
N GLY A 881 -1.62 -0.22 21.37
CA GLY A 881 -1.92 0.38 20.08
C GLY A 881 -3.41 0.68 19.88
N VAL A 882 -3.82 0.76 18.61
CA VAL A 882 -5.22 1.06 18.22
C VAL A 882 -5.96 -0.24 17.98
N VAL A 883 -7.10 -0.47 18.65
CA VAL A 883 -7.95 -1.63 18.34
C VAL A 883 -8.69 -1.42 17.01
N SER A 884 -8.34 -2.22 16.00
CA SER A 884 -8.93 -2.18 14.65
C SER A 884 -10.30 -2.83 14.58
N SER A 885 -10.48 -4.02 15.16
CA SER A 885 -11.75 -4.73 15.11
C SER A 885 -12.05 -5.54 16.36
N ARG A 886 -13.35 -5.72 16.64
CA ARG A 886 -13.89 -6.68 17.59
C ARG A 886 -14.78 -7.64 16.84
N GLN A 887 -14.70 -8.91 17.19
CA GLN A 887 -15.38 -9.98 16.48
C GLN A 887 -16.01 -10.97 17.46
N TYR A 888 -17.05 -11.65 17.02
CA TYR A 888 -17.68 -12.76 17.73
C TYR A 888 -17.96 -13.95 16.81
N SER A 889 -18.12 -15.14 17.40
CA SER A 889 -18.40 -16.38 16.68
C SER A 889 -19.44 -17.23 17.44
N LEU A 890 -20.32 -17.88 16.66
CA LEU A 890 -21.38 -18.78 17.16
C LEU A 890 -21.19 -20.24 16.73
N ASP A 891 -20.09 -20.55 16.04
CA ASP A 891 -19.78 -21.86 15.45
C ASP A 891 -18.44 -22.43 15.93
N GLY A 892 -18.01 -22.02 17.12
CA GLY A 892 -16.74 -22.48 17.70
C GLY A 892 -15.51 -21.81 17.10
N GLY A 893 -15.65 -20.66 16.45
CA GLY A 893 -14.55 -19.89 15.87
C GLY A 893 -14.21 -20.25 14.43
N ALA A 894 -15.07 -21.03 13.75
CA ALA A 894 -14.90 -21.34 12.34
C ALA A 894 -15.20 -20.11 11.47
N THR A 895 -16.19 -19.30 11.86
CA THR A 895 -16.47 -17.99 11.27
C THR A 895 -16.54 -16.89 12.32
N TRP A 896 -16.13 -15.68 11.95
CA TRP A 896 -16.07 -14.50 12.82
C TRP A 896 -16.86 -13.33 12.22
N ALA A 897 -17.85 -12.83 12.95
CA ALA A 897 -18.70 -11.71 12.58
C ALA A 897 -18.33 -10.44 13.36
N ASN A 898 -18.66 -9.26 12.82
CA ASN A 898 -18.33 -7.97 13.42
C ASN A 898 -19.05 -7.75 14.77
N ALA A 899 -18.31 -7.27 15.77
CA ALA A 899 -18.80 -6.85 17.08
C ALA A 899 -18.23 -5.48 17.51
N ASN A 900 -17.93 -4.60 16.53
CA ASN A 900 -17.47 -3.24 16.83
C ASN A 900 -18.57 -2.42 17.53
N ASN A 901 -19.83 -2.75 17.25
CA ASN A 901 -21.00 -2.27 17.96
C ASN A 901 -21.66 -3.42 18.72
N ALA A 902 -22.54 -3.09 19.65
CA ALA A 902 -23.32 -4.08 20.39
C ALA A 902 -24.15 -4.96 19.44
N VAL A 903 -24.13 -6.27 19.67
CA VAL A 903 -24.75 -7.29 18.81
C VAL A 903 -25.93 -7.94 19.51
N THR A 904 -27.09 -8.06 18.85
CA THR A 904 -28.24 -8.81 19.38
C THR A 904 -28.12 -10.30 19.07
N LEU A 905 -28.01 -11.12 20.11
CA LEU A 905 -28.09 -12.57 20.08
C LEU A 905 -29.56 -12.99 20.17
N ALA A 906 -30.08 -13.55 19.08
CA ALA A 906 -31.49 -13.94 18.96
C ALA A 906 -31.72 -15.44 18.73
N PHE A 907 -30.67 -16.27 18.83
CA PHE A 907 -30.81 -17.72 18.73
C PHE A 907 -31.58 -18.30 19.93
N GLU A 908 -32.07 -19.53 19.80
CA GLU A 908 -32.57 -20.33 20.93
C GLU A 908 -31.65 -21.53 21.19
N GLY A 909 -31.65 -22.01 22.43
CA GLY A 909 -30.76 -23.06 22.94
C GLY A 909 -29.53 -22.53 23.66
N SER A 910 -28.60 -23.44 23.96
CA SER A 910 -27.33 -23.14 24.62
C SER A 910 -26.20 -23.04 23.58
N ARG A 911 -25.47 -21.93 23.55
CA ARG A 911 -24.29 -21.76 22.69
C ARG A 911 -23.13 -21.14 23.43
N ASP A 912 -21.92 -21.55 23.06
CA ASP A 912 -20.69 -20.86 23.43
C ASP A 912 -20.43 -19.74 22.43
N VAL A 913 -20.55 -18.51 22.90
CA VAL A 913 -20.26 -17.31 22.11
C VAL A 913 -18.80 -16.97 22.33
N ARG A 914 -17.98 -17.16 21.29
CA ARG A 914 -16.56 -16.79 21.32
C ARG A 914 -16.41 -15.34 20.87
N TYR A 915 -15.44 -14.62 21.41
CA TYR A 915 -15.13 -13.25 21.01
C TYR A 915 -13.63 -12.99 21.02
N ARG A 916 -13.18 -12.10 20.13
CA ARG A 916 -11.79 -11.66 20.03
C ARG A 916 -11.72 -10.22 19.51
N ALA A 917 -10.55 -9.61 19.59
CA ALA A 917 -10.25 -8.34 18.96
C ALA A 917 -8.94 -8.44 18.21
N ILE A 918 -8.76 -7.53 17.27
CA ILE A 918 -7.57 -7.38 16.44
C ILE A 918 -7.18 -5.92 16.53
N ASP A 919 -5.91 -5.62 16.82
CA ASP A 919 -5.39 -4.25 16.73
C ASP A 919 -5.09 -3.86 15.28
N SER A 920 -4.69 -2.61 15.07
CA SER A 920 -4.24 -2.09 13.79
C SER A 920 -2.91 -2.71 13.35
N ALA A 921 -2.18 -3.36 14.26
CA ALA A 921 -0.97 -4.12 13.96
C ALA A 921 -1.24 -5.56 13.51
N GLY A 922 -2.50 -6.01 13.54
CA GLY A 922 -2.91 -7.36 13.17
C GLY A 922 -2.78 -8.39 14.30
N ASN A 923 -2.33 -7.99 15.50
CA ASN A 923 -2.25 -8.90 16.63
C ASN A 923 -3.66 -9.28 17.08
N VAL A 924 -3.89 -10.58 17.27
CA VAL A 924 -5.20 -11.12 17.63
C VAL A 924 -5.22 -11.45 19.13
N SER A 925 -6.19 -10.89 19.85
CA SER A 925 -6.39 -11.18 21.27
C SER A 925 -6.54 -12.68 21.53
N GLN A 926 -6.24 -13.11 22.76
CA GLN A 926 -6.72 -14.40 23.21
C GLN A 926 -8.25 -14.48 23.06
N VAL A 927 -8.76 -15.60 22.53
CA VAL A 927 -10.19 -15.80 22.33
C VAL A 927 -10.89 -15.97 23.67
N GLY A 928 -11.80 -15.06 24.00
CA GLY A 928 -12.72 -15.17 25.11
C GLY A 928 -13.96 -16.00 24.73
N ALA A 929 -14.66 -16.54 25.74
CA ALA A 929 -15.90 -17.27 25.54
C ALA A 929 -16.91 -17.00 26.65
N VAL A 930 -18.18 -16.91 26.30
CA VAL A 930 -19.31 -16.87 27.25
C VAL A 930 -20.41 -17.81 26.77
N THR A 931 -20.91 -18.68 27.65
CA THR A 931 -22.05 -19.54 27.34
C THR A 931 -23.34 -18.75 27.54
N VAL A 932 -24.14 -18.65 26.48
CA VAL A 932 -25.43 -17.95 26.50
C VAL A 932 -26.54 -18.96 26.22
N LYS A 933 -27.54 -19.00 27.11
CA LYS A 933 -28.70 -19.89 27.06
C LYS A 933 -29.96 -19.06 26.85
N ILE A 934 -30.55 -19.12 25.67
CA ILE A 934 -31.76 -18.34 25.36
C ILE A 934 -32.89 -19.32 25.06
N ASP A 935 -34.00 -19.09 25.73
CA ASP A 935 -35.26 -19.72 25.39
C ASP A 935 -36.26 -18.57 25.24
N LYS A 936 -37.02 -18.51 24.15
CA LYS A 936 -38.11 -17.54 23.95
C LYS A 936 -39.48 -18.21 23.87
N THR A 937 -39.50 -19.54 23.82
CA THR A 937 -40.65 -20.31 23.36
C THR A 937 -41.18 -21.15 24.50
N ALA A 938 -42.46 -20.99 24.83
CA ALA A 938 -43.09 -21.82 25.84
C ALA A 938 -43.23 -23.28 25.35
N PRO A 939 -43.25 -24.28 26.24
CA PRO A 939 -43.30 -25.69 25.84
C PRO A 939 -44.58 -26.01 25.07
N ALA A 940 -44.49 -26.85 24.04
CA ALA A 940 -45.66 -27.32 23.31
C ALA A 940 -46.36 -28.43 24.09
N LEU A 941 -47.68 -28.27 24.36
CA LEU A 941 -48.47 -29.20 25.18
C LEU A 941 -49.49 -29.98 24.34
N SER A 942 -49.36 -31.31 24.34
CA SER A 942 -50.36 -32.24 23.80
C SER A 942 -51.30 -32.73 24.90
N LEU A 943 -52.59 -32.86 24.58
CA LEU A 943 -53.63 -33.37 25.47
C LEU A 943 -54.69 -34.08 24.62
N SER A 944 -55.02 -35.31 24.99
CA SER A 944 -56.01 -36.19 24.35
C SER A 944 -56.67 -37.11 25.40
N GLY A 945 -57.66 -37.92 25.01
CA GLY A 945 -58.35 -38.84 25.92
C GLY A 945 -59.40 -38.20 26.84
N VAL A 946 -59.68 -36.92 26.60
CA VAL A 946 -60.78 -36.14 27.20
C VAL A 946 -61.20 -35.06 26.20
N GLU A 947 -62.50 -34.88 26.03
CA GLU A 947 -63.10 -33.90 25.13
C GLU A 947 -64.01 -32.96 25.92
N ALA A 948 -64.30 -31.79 25.37
CA ALA A 948 -65.27 -30.89 25.97
C ALA A 948 -66.69 -31.41 25.70
N GLY A 949 -67.48 -31.62 26.76
CA GLY A 949 -68.85 -32.10 26.61
C GLY A 949 -69.36 -32.89 27.82
N PRO A 950 -70.57 -33.44 27.73
CA PRO A 950 -71.18 -34.23 28.78
C PRO A 950 -70.62 -35.66 28.81
N TYR A 951 -70.40 -36.18 30.02
CA TYR A 951 -70.07 -37.58 30.29
C TYR A 951 -71.03 -38.14 31.34
N GLY A 952 -71.41 -39.41 31.18
CA GLY A 952 -72.04 -40.17 32.25
C GLY A 952 -71.02 -40.48 33.35
N ASP A 953 -71.43 -40.41 34.61
CA ASP A 953 -70.58 -40.71 35.78
C ASP A 953 -70.16 -42.19 35.82
N SER A 954 -70.84 -43.08 35.10
CA SER A 954 -70.37 -44.46 34.90
C SER A 954 -69.18 -44.59 33.95
N ALA A 955 -68.87 -43.55 33.15
CA ALA A 955 -67.74 -43.55 32.25
C ALA A 955 -66.41 -43.27 32.96
N SER A 956 -65.31 -43.49 32.25
CA SER A 956 -63.99 -43.01 32.63
C SER A 956 -63.39 -42.21 31.47
N ILE A 957 -62.61 -41.19 31.81
CA ILE A 957 -61.73 -40.51 30.85
C ILE A 957 -60.31 -40.98 31.09
N THR A 958 -59.47 -41.01 30.07
CA THR A 958 -58.07 -41.39 30.21
C THR A 958 -57.20 -40.28 29.61
N PRO A 959 -57.01 -39.17 30.33
CA PRO A 959 -56.28 -38.04 29.80
C PRO A 959 -54.83 -38.44 29.52
N VAL A 960 -54.41 -38.32 28.26
CA VAL A 960 -53.02 -38.52 27.85
C VAL A 960 -52.46 -37.16 27.47
N PHE A 961 -51.46 -36.72 28.22
CA PHE A 961 -50.75 -35.47 28.01
C PHE A 961 -49.25 -35.68 28.02
N SER A 962 -48.57 -34.90 27.17
CA SER A 962 -47.12 -34.82 27.10
C SER A 962 -46.72 -33.43 26.62
N ALA A 963 -45.51 -33.00 26.95
CA ALA A 963 -44.96 -31.75 26.46
C ALA A 963 -43.61 -31.96 25.81
N THR A 964 -43.28 -31.08 24.87
CA THR A 964 -41.97 -31.00 24.24
C THR A 964 -41.49 -29.56 24.25
N ASP A 965 -40.22 -29.35 24.52
CA ASP A 965 -39.55 -28.08 24.31
C ASP A 965 -38.17 -28.32 23.69
N ALA A 966 -37.84 -27.57 22.65
CA ALA A 966 -36.64 -27.78 21.85
C ALA A 966 -35.42 -27.02 22.38
N ALA A 967 -35.63 -25.96 23.18
CA ALA A 967 -34.58 -25.07 23.63
C ALA A 967 -34.06 -25.45 25.02
N SER A 968 -34.85 -25.22 26.07
CA SER A 968 -34.49 -25.53 27.45
C SER A 968 -34.92 -26.93 27.89
N GLY A 969 -35.86 -27.53 27.17
CA GLY A 969 -36.47 -28.82 27.50
C GLY A 969 -37.55 -28.67 28.57
N VAL A 970 -38.36 -29.72 28.74
CA VAL A 970 -39.47 -29.71 29.71
C VAL A 970 -38.93 -29.91 31.13
N ALA A 971 -39.36 -29.06 32.06
CA ALA A 971 -39.10 -29.22 33.49
C ALA A 971 -40.18 -30.07 34.18
N GLY A 972 -41.43 -29.95 33.76
CA GLY A 972 -42.52 -30.77 34.28
C GLY A 972 -43.84 -30.55 33.55
N VAL A 973 -44.74 -31.53 33.66
CA VAL A 973 -46.13 -31.41 33.23
C VAL A 973 -47.02 -31.84 34.38
N THR A 974 -47.95 -30.98 34.76
CA THR A 974 -48.91 -31.23 35.83
C THR A 974 -50.32 -31.14 35.27
N ALA A 975 -51.22 -32.00 35.74
CA ALA A 975 -52.62 -32.01 35.36
C ALA A 975 -53.50 -32.12 36.60
N LYS A 976 -54.57 -31.32 36.66
CA LYS A 976 -55.50 -31.31 37.80
C LYS A 976 -56.95 -31.22 37.36
N ILE A 977 -57.83 -31.91 38.10
CA ILE A 977 -59.28 -31.68 38.09
C ILE A 977 -59.65 -31.17 39.48
N GLY A 978 -60.03 -29.89 39.57
CA GLY A 978 -60.12 -29.19 40.85
C GLY A 978 -58.76 -29.21 41.56
N ASP A 979 -58.72 -29.68 42.81
CA ASP A 979 -57.49 -29.84 43.60
C ASP A 979 -56.81 -31.20 43.43
N THR A 980 -57.40 -32.13 42.67
CA THR A 980 -56.91 -33.50 42.53
C THR A 980 -55.95 -33.63 41.36
N GLU A 981 -54.76 -34.21 41.59
CA GLU A 981 -53.79 -34.50 40.53
C GLU A 981 -54.24 -35.68 39.66
N VAL A 982 -54.00 -35.53 38.35
CA VAL A 982 -54.32 -36.54 37.33
C VAL A 982 -53.01 -37.04 36.72
N ALA A 983 -52.83 -38.36 36.68
CA ALA A 983 -51.71 -38.99 36.01
C ALA A 983 -52.00 -39.21 34.51
N SER A 984 -51.01 -38.99 33.65
CA SER A 984 -51.15 -39.18 32.21
C SER A 984 -51.34 -40.66 31.87
N GLY A 985 -52.35 -40.99 31.08
CA GLY A 985 -52.65 -42.35 30.65
C GLY A 985 -53.37 -43.22 31.69
N GLU A 986 -53.62 -42.70 32.88
CA GLU A 986 -54.39 -43.40 33.91
C GLU A 986 -55.88 -43.03 33.80
N PRO A 987 -56.81 -44.00 33.92
CA PRO A 987 -58.23 -43.74 33.86
C PRO A 987 -58.69 -42.95 35.11
N VAL A 988 -59.37 -41.83 34.86
CA VAL A 988 -60.12 -41.08 35.87
C VAL A 988 -61.56 -41.57 35.82
N GLU A 989 -61.92 -42.37 36.82
CA GLU A 989 -63.28 -42.87 37.00
C GLU A 989 -64.22 -41.71 37.39
N LEU A 990 -65.17 -41.36 36.51
CA LEU A 990 -65.97 -40.14 36.67
C LEU A 990 -66.95 -40.23 37.83
N TRP A 991 -67.34 -41.43 38.28
CA TRP A 991 -68.16 -41.62 39.47
C TRP A 991 -67.50 -41.10 40.75
N ARG A 992 -66.18 -40.88 40.75
CA ARG A 992 -65.47 -40.26 41.87
C ARG A 992 -65.60 -38.74 41.87
N LEU A 993 -66.03 -38.14 40.76
CA LEU A 993 -66.36 -36.72 40.65
C LEU A 993 -67.86 -36.53 40.96
N GLY A 994 -68.23 -35.41 41.57
CA GLY A 994 -69.64 -35.07 41.76
C GLY A 994 -70.30 -34.66 40.43
N PRO A 995 -71.60 -34.87 40.22
CA PRO A 995 -72.28 -34.35 39.05
C PRO A 995 -72.17 -32.81 38.96
N GLY A 996 -71.93 -32.28 37.76
CA GLY A 996 -71.68 -30.85 37.53
C GLY A 996 -70.51 -30.59 36.58
N GLU A 997 -70.13 -29.32 36.44
CA GLU A 997 -69.00 -28.90 35.60
C GLU A 997 -67.65 -29.17 36.27
N HIS A 998 -66.70 -29.66 35.48
CA HIS A 998 -65.31 -29.92 35.86
C HIS A 998 -64.36 -29.36 34.81
N GLU A 999 -63.16 -28.98 35.26
CA GLU A 999 -62.09 -28.51 34.38
C GLU A 999 -60.85 -29.37 34.60
N LEU A 1000 -60.37 -30.03 33.53
CA LEU A 1000 -59.02 -30.57 33.50
C LEU A 1000 -58.07 -29.47 33.06
N VAL A 1001 -57.22 -28.99 33.97
CA VAL A 1001 -56.18 -28.00 33.69
C VAL A 1001 -54.84 -28.72 33.61
N VAL A 1002 -54.20 -28.67 32.44
CA VAL A 1002 -52.87 -29.23 32.21
C VAL A 1002 -51.89 -28.10 31.96
N THR A 1003 -50.83 -28.03 32.76
CA THR A 1003 -49.77 -27.02 32.66
C THR A 1003 -48.43 -27.71 32.45
N ALA A 1004 -47.79 -27.39 31.32
CA ALA A 1004 -46.40 -27.73 31.05
C ALA A 1004 -45.51 -26.54 31.42
N THR A 1005 -44.38 -26.82 32.06
CA THR A 1005 -43.34 -25.84 32.40
C THR A 1005 -42.02 -26.29 31.78
N ASP A 1006 -41.30 -25.41 31.11
CA ASP A 1006 -39.96 -25.66 30.58
C ASP A 1006 -38.86 -25.36 31.63
N LYS A 1007 -37.60 -25.65 31.30
CA LYS A 1007 -36.47 -25.38 32.22
C LYS A 1007 -36.07 -23.90 32.27
N ALA A 1008 -36.52 -23.08 31.32
CA ALA A 1008 -36.42 -21.62 31.38
C ALA A 1008 -37.51 -20.97 32.25
N GLY A 1009 -38.46 -21.75 32.74
CA GLY A 1009 -39.55 -21.32 33.62
C GLY A 1009 -40.78 -20.78 32.90
N ARG A 1010 -40.90 -20.94 31.57
CA ARG A 1010 -42.15 -20.61 30.89
C ARG A 1010 -43.15 -21.72 31.01
N THR A 1011 -44.42 -21.35 30.87
CA THR A 1011 -45.54 -22.25 30.98
C THR A 1011 -46.47 -22.19 29.78
N THR A 1012 -47.04 -23.33 29.45
CA THR A 1012 -48.19 -23.46 28.55
C THR A 1012 -49.28 -24.22 29.29
N THR A 1013 -50.47 -23.63 29.36
CA THR A 1013 -51.63 -24.25 30.00
C THR A 1013 -52.72 -24.53 28.97
N ARG A 1014 -53.32 -25.72 29.06
CA ARG A 1014 -54.52 -26.11 28.32
C ARG A 1014 -55.59 -26.57 29.30
N THR A 1015 -56.80 -26.07 29.11
CA THR A 1015 -57.97 -26.42 29.92
C THR A 1015 -59.02 -27.11 29.05
N VAL A 1016 -59.52 -28.27 29.49
CA VAL A 1016 -60.68 -28.95 28.90
C VAL A 1016 -61.81 -28.96 29.92
N LYS A 1017 -62.93 -28.33 29.58
CA LYS A 1017 -64.12 -28.28 30.42
C LYS A 1017 -65.08 -29.40 30.03
N PHE A 1018 -65.56 -30.18 30.99
CA PHE A 1018 -66.51 -31.25 30.76
C PHE A 1018 -67.53 -31.31 31.90
N THR A 1019 -68.69 -31.90 31.64
CA THR A 1019 -69.76 -32.02 32.65
C THR A 1019 -69.99 -33.49 32.97
N VAL A 1020 -70.03 -33.84 34.25
CA VAL A 1020 -70.40 -35.18 34.71
C VAL A 1020 -71.87 -35.17 35.09
N ALA A 1021 -72.66 -36.09 34.53
CA ALA A 1021 -74.06 -36.28 34.85
C ALA A 1021 -74.33 -37.76 35.15
N THR A 1022 -75.45 -38.05 35.80
CA THR A 1022 -75.86 -39.43 36.08
C THR A 1022 -77.21 -39.73 35.45
N SER A 1023 -77.48 -41.00 35.18
CA SER A 1023 -78.73 -41.50 34.61
C SER A 1023 -79.06 -42.87 35.21
N TYR A 1024 -80.28 -43.38 35.02
CA TYR A 1024 -80.61 -44.76 35.39
C TYR A 1024 -79.68 -45.79 34.75
N ALA A 1025 -79.23 -45.53 33.51
CA ALA A 1025 -78.29 -46.40 32.81
C ALA A 1025 -76.90 -46.37 33.46
N ASP A 1026 -76.45 -45.20 33.90
CA ASP A 1026 -75.16 -45.04 34.57
C ASP A 1026 -75.13 -45.71 35.94
N VAL A 1027 -76.13 -45.43 36.79
CA VAL A 1027 -76.22 -46.04 38.13
C VAL A 1027 -76.29 -47.56 38.01
N ARG A 1028 -77.00 -48.09 37.01
CA ARG A 1028 -77.06 -49.53 36.75
C ARG A 1028 -75.71 -50.10 36.35
N THR A 1029 -75.00 -49.40 35.47
CA THR A 1029 -73.66 -49.77 35.01
C THR A 1029 -72.68 -49.79 36.19
N LEU A 1030 -72.76 -48.81 37.08
CA LEU A 1030 -71.96 -48.73 38.30
C LEU A 1030 -72.28 -49.86 39.28
N VAL A 1031 -73.56 -50.15 39.55
CA VAL A 1031 -73.93 -51.29 40.41
C VAL A 1031 -73.37 -52.61 39.85
N GLY A 1032 -73.43 -52.81 38.53
CA GLY A 1032 -72.82 -53.96 37.85
C GLY A 1032 -71.30 -54.00 38.03
N ARG A 1033 -70.61 -52.90 37.73
CA ARG A 1033 -69.14 -52.79 37.86
C ARG A 1033 -68.68 -53.04 39.30
N PHE A 1034 -69.37 -52.47 40.28
CA PHE A 1034 -69.01 -52.64 41.69
C PHE A 1034 -69.34 -54.02 42.25
N LYS A 1035 -70.33 -54.73 41.68
CA LYS A 1035 -70.57 -56.15 41.97
C LYS A 1035 -69.38 -56.99 41.51
N GLU A 1036 -68.90 -56.77 40.29
CA GLU A 1036 -67.75 -57.48 39.74
C GLU A 1036 -66.46 -57.20 40.51
N ALA A 1037 -66.29 -55.96 40.99
CA ALA A 1037 -65.17 -55.57 41.84
C ALA A 1037 -65.28 -56.07 43.30
N GLY A 1038 -66.41 -56.67 43.71
CA GLY A 1038 -66.66 -57.17 45.07
C GLY A 1038 -67.02 -56.10 46.11
N SER A 1039 -67.16 -54.84 45.68
CA SER A 1039 -67.57 -53.70 46.53
C SER A 1039 -69.09 -53.65 46.76
N VAL A 1040 -69.86 -54.38 45.96
CA VAL A 1040 -71.30 -54.61 46.14
C VAL A 1040 -71.52 -56.13 46.16
N THR A 1041 -72.24 -56.65 47.16
CA THR A 1041 -72.52 -58.09 47.26
C THR A 1041 -73.51 -58.52 46.16
N ALA A 1042 -73.56 -59.80 45.81
CA ALA A 1042 -74.50 -60.28 44.80
C ALA A 1042 -75.96 -59.98 45.18
N GLU A 1043 -76.32 -60.19 46.45
CA GLU A 1043 -77.63 -59.83 47.01
C GLU A 1043 -77.87 -58.32 46.96
N GLY A 1044 -76.85 -57.53 47.32
CA GLY A 1044 -76.90 -56.07 47.24
C GLY A 1044 -77.16 -55.55 45.83
N ALA A 1045 -76.45 -56.07 44.84
CA ALA A 1045 -76.58 -55.66 43.44
C ALA A 1045 -77.96 -56.01 42.86
N ASP A 1046 -78.49 -57.20 43.18
CA ASP A 1046 -79.80 -57.63 42.71
C ASP A 1046 -80.91 -56.75 43.34
N ALA A 1047 -80.80 -56.45 44.65
CA ALA A 1047 -81.73 -55.57 45.36
C ALA A 1047 -81.69 -54.12 44.85
N LEU A 1048 -80.49 -53.58 44.62
CA LEU A 1048 -80.27 -52.24 44.07
C LEU A 1048 -80.81 -52.13 42.65
N THR A 1049 -80.46 -53.08 41.78
CA THR A 1049 -80.94 -53.10 40.39
C THR A 1049 -82.46 -53.22 40.31
N ALA A 1050 -83.08 -54.02 41.18
CA ALA A 1050 -84.54 -54.15 41.24
C ALA A 1050 -85.24 -52.82 41.58
N GLN A 1051 -84.70 -52.05 42.53
CA GLN A 1051 -85.26 -50.73 42.85
C GLN A 1051 -84.99 -49.70 41.74
N LEU A 1052 -83.82 -49.73 41.11
CA LEU A 1052 -83.47 -48.83 40.01
C LEU A 1052 -84.37 -49.06 38.77
N ASN A 1053 -84.60 -50.32 38.40
CA ASN A 1053 -85.52 -50.70 37.32
C ASN A 1053 -86.97 -50.32 37.62
N LEU A 1054 -87.38 -50.45 38.89
CA LEU A 1054 -88.71 -50.05 39.33
C LEU A 1054 -88.88 -48.53 39.22
N ALA A 1055 -87.86 -47.77 39.64
CA ALA A 1055 -87.85 -46.31 39.55
C ALA A 1055 -87.95 -45.82 38.09
N GLU A 1056 -87.08 -46.30 37.21
CA GLU A 1056 -87.09 -45.95 35.77
C GLU A 1056 -88.46 -46.26 35.13
N LYS A 1057 -89.03 -47.44 35.42
CA LYS A 1057 -90.35 -47.84 34.91
C LYS A 1057 -91.51 -46.98 35.46
N HIS A 1058 -91.37 -46.39 36.65
CA HIS A 1058 -92.35 -45.47 37.20
C HIS A 1058 -92.24 -44.08 36.55
N GLU A 1059 -91.01 -43.59 36.33
CA GLU A 1059 -90.75 -42.34 35.63
C GLU A 1059 -91.25 -42.38 34.18
N GLU A 1060 -90.96 -43.45 33.42
CA GLU A 1060 -91.47 -43.65 32.05
C GLU A 1060 -93.01 -43.62 31.96
N LYS A 1061 -93.70 -43.86 33.08
CA LYS A 1061 -95.17 -43.84 33.19
C LYS A 1061 -95.72 -42.53 33.76
N GLY A 1062 -94.88 -41.51 33.95
CA GLY A 1062 -95.23 -40.23 34.55
C GLY A 1062 -95.61 -40.32 36.03
N LYS A 1063 -95.08 -41.32 36.76
CA LYS A 1063 -95.35 -41.53 38.19
C LYS A 1063 -94.13 -41.15 39.02
N GLU A 1064 -93.79 -39.87 39.02
CA GLU A 1064 -92.58 -39.31 39.64
C GLU A 1064 -92.45 -39.66 41.13
N GLN A 1065 -93.54 -39.56 41.92
CA GLN A 1065 -93.48 -39.91 43.35
C GLN A 1065 -93.18 -41.40 43.59
N ASP A 1066 -93.72 -42.30 42.76
CA ASP A 1066 -93.42 -43.74 42.87
C ASP A 1066 -91.96 -44.04 42.46
N ALA A 1067 -91.42 -43.27 41.50
CA ALA A 1067 -90.02 -43.35 41.07
C ALA A 1067 -89.07 -42.84 42.16
N ILE A 1068 -89.40 -41.70 42.78
CA ILE A 1068 -88.69 -41.14 43.95
C ILE A 1068 -88.71 -42.14 45.10
N ASP A 1069 -89.86 -42.72 45.45
CA ASP A 1069 -89.96 -43.71 46.53
C ASP A 1069 -89.09 -44.96 46.26
N ALA A 1070 -88.99 -45.38 45.00
CA ALA A 1070 -88.12 -46.48 44.59
C ALA A 1070 -86.63 -46.10 44.68
N LEU A 1071 -86.23 -44.88 44.27
CA LEU A 1071 -84.87 -44.38 44.45
C LEU A 1071 -84.52 -44.13 45.93
N GLU A 1072 -85.47 -43.72 46.78
CA GLU A 1072 -85.25 -43.59 48.22
C GLU A 1072 -85.04 -44.97 48.89
N ARG A 1073 -85.74 -46.01 48.40
CA ARG A 1073 -85.44 -47.39 48.78
C ARG A 1073 -84.08 -47.83 48.25
N PHE A 1074 -83.70 -47.45 47.04
CA PHE A 1074 -82.35 -47.68 46.49
C PHE A 1074 -81.28 -47.05 47.39
N VAL A 1075 -81.43 -45.79 47.78
CA VAL A 1075 -80.52 -45.08 48.70
C VAL A 1075 -80.39 -45.83 50.04
N LYS A 1076 -81.51 -46.26 50.63
CA LYS A 1076 -81.50 -47.05 51.88
C LYS A 1076 -80.79 -48.39 51.73
N LEU A 1077 -80.94 -49.04 50.59
CA LEU A 1077 -80.27 -50.32 50.30
C LEU A 1077 -78.78 -50.13 50.03
N ALA A 1078 -78.40 -49.09 49.29
CA ALA A 1078 -77.01 -48.74 49.00
C ALA A 1078 -76.29 -48.36 50.30
N GLY A 1079 -77.01 -47.73 51.24
CA GLY A 1079 -76.55 -47.36 52.56
C GLY A 1079 -76.14 -48.51 53.50
N LYS A 1080 -76.48 -49.77 53.20
CA LYS A 1080 -76.21 -50.92 54.09
C LYS A 1080 -74.85 -51.56 53.82
N ASP A 1081 -74.04 -51.71 54.86
CA ASP A 1081 -72.72 -52.36 54.76
C ASP A 1081 -72.77 -53.82 54.27
N GLY A 1082 -73.89 -54.54 54.50
CA GLY A 1082 -74.10 -55.90 53.99
C GLY A 1082 -74.40 -55.97 52.48
N HIS A 1083 -74.74 -54.84 51.85
CA HIS A 1083 -75.06 -54.75 50.43
C HIS A 1083 -73.94 -54.03 49.65
N VAL A 1084 -73.40 -52.95 50.21
CA VAL A 1084 -72.27 -52.20 49.63
C VAL A 1084 -71.17 -52.13 50.68
N THR A 1085 -70.14 -52.93 50.48
CA THR A 1085 -69.06 -53.17 51.45
C THR A 1085 -68.03 -52.04 51.46
N ASP A 1086 -67.92 -51.30 50.36
CA ASP A 1086 -67.03 -50.15 50.23
C ASP A 1086 -67.76 -48.82 50.50
N ALA A 1087 -67.20 -48.02 51.42
CA ALA A 1087 -67.81 -46.77 51.86
C ALA A 1087 -67.85 -45.69 50.77
N THR A 1088 -66.85 -45.66 49.87
CA THR A 1088 -66.76 -44.70 48.77
C THR A 1088 -67.76 -45.05 47.67
N VAL A 1089 -67.89 -46.34 47.33
CA VAL A 1089 -68.90 -46.84 46.39
C VAL A 1089 -70.31 -46.57 46.91
N ARG A 1090 -70.55 -46.80 48.21
CA ARG A 1090 -71.82 -46.47 48.86
C ARG A 1090 -72.16 -44.99 48.73
N ALA A 1091 -71.20 -44.11 49.00
CA ALA A 1091 -71.40 -42.68 48.88
C ALA A 1091 -71.74 -42.27 47.43
N ALA A 1092 -71.07 -42.85 46.43
CA ALA A 1092 -71.34 -42.59 45.02
C ALA A 1092 -72.75 -43.05 44.60
N LEU A 1093 -73.12 -44.31 44.85
CA LEU A 1093 -74.44 -44.83 44.50
C LEU A 1093 -75.59 -44.07 45.19
N VAL A 1094 -75.37 -43.65 46.45
CA VAL A 1094 -76.34 -42.81 47.18
C VAL A 1094 -76.44 -41.43 46.54
N ARG A 1095 -75.30 -40.77 46.25
CA ARG A 1095 -75.26 -39.46 45.60
C ARG A 1095 -75.98 -39.49 44.24
N ASP A 1096 -75.73 -40.51 43.43
CA ASP A 1096 -76.25 -40.58 42.07
C ASP A 1096 -77.76 -40.81 42.07
N ALA A 1097 -78.25 -41.69 42.96
CA ALA A 1097 -79.68 -41.86 43.18
C ALA A 1097 -80.35 -40.58 43.73
N GLN A 1098 -79.66 -39.80 44.57
CA GLN A 1098 -80.14 -38.50 45.04
C GLN A 1098 -80.21 -37.46 43.91
N VAL A 1099 -79.28 -37.48 42.95
CA VAL A 1099 -79.33 -36.61 41.77
C VAL A 1099 -80.53 -36.98 40.88
N LEU A 1100 -80.79 -38.27 40.66
CA LEU A 1100 -82.00 -38.70 39.93
C LEU A 1100 -83.30 -38.29 40.64
N ILE A 1101 -83.35 -38.39 41.99
CA ILE A 1101 -84.47 -37.88 42.78
C ILE A 1101 -84.63 -36.37 42.62
N ALA A 1102 -83.53 -35.61 42.60
CA ALA A 1102 -83.58 -34.16 42.43
C ALA A 1102 -84.11 -33.78 41.04
N LEU A 1103 -83.64 -34.45 39.98
CA LEU A 1103 -84.13 -34.25 38.60
C LEU A 1103 -85.63 -34.52 38.48
N LEU A 1104 -86.13 -35.59 39.13
CA LEU A 1104 -87.56 -35.92 39.22
C LEU A 1104 -88.41 -34.93 40.04
N ARG A 1105 -87.79 -34.09 40.88
CA ARG A 1105 -88.46 -33.05 41.68
C ARG A 1105 -88.44 -31.69 40.99
N GLU A 1106 -87.54 -31.51 40.03
CA GLU A 1106 -87.35 -30.27 39.28
C GLU A 1106 -88.07 -30.29 37.92
N GLY A 1107 -88.25 -31.47 37.32
CA GLY A 1107 -89.14 -31.71 36.17
C GLY A 1107 -90.61 -31.77 36.59
#